data_AF-A0A5J6ZB79-F1
#
_entry.id   AF-A0A5J6ZB79-F1
#
_cell.length_a   1.000
_cell.length_b   1.000
_cell.length_c   1.000
_cell.angle_alpha   90.00
_cell.angle_beta   90.00
_cell.angle_gamma   90.00
#
_symmetry.space_group_name_H-M   'P 1'
#
loop_
_entity.id
_entity.type
_entity.pdbx_description
1 polymer ?
#
loop_
_entity_poly.entity_id
_entity_poly.type
_entity_poly.pdbx_seq_one_letter_code
_entity_poly.pdbx_strand_id
1 'polypeptide(L)'
;MTESPIADLNDTLLPWASTAEASLAARMAEVDLFVDLDISGDQLERYTRFYGTFLERQLSSGASPEALLSACPALTAATLITRAARFNEVDQLPQEYWAGLGLEATKERVACIEGHYAEILTRAGLNPMDTAVEGPDGEIGRLFLHVGLATDWLPEVIEAIDTRRLEGSALEDPAEEAAAIVSEFSGEQLQAGPLCSFLPETAGRLFAPIVSIVRHAAENPVTWEYTLPELNLPILILEDVVEELRERPAGTVNRRHSVGVAHREDQPRLHLDVPRNRVVLRLPSQPLPDVEEDEAAEIRWRVDINGGSYAFRTGRSEHLGASTSEILDIPVRAPLRDIGVHNLTHGQRWSLPVVDGDHPALVFTERGGDLTSLASIHRNTVNVVCPADTVAVDPVQDRPVAVQWERPMKTWEGWVIRSLDLTDCLSLHIEKPGAHRPSMDSVRAIDPRQRVLFIEPEDAVDSVETASGKRIHSSSLRVEFPPTISGAEETWHLSVSAYAGPGEIGEDVSEEEPLEVPAEGGIFEVFDPEAYDSPWVGEYLVRLRGPRNESFRHEFALIEGLSVESEFEGASAVTRLPLTAGLSPVTVRFRPGDKPFEKVPPVKLGAADRFSTVVVETEAGDALPVVVNPPRLRFQLPLKGEDPMWRTEAMRPAASWIDTSTRFRVRPGAPMSDPRFVVRDRHGKPVRTVKLTTQDQITWWTELSSVARSLNLQSEGSCELEFIDERANRRVSVRLARIVPDSSLAITYGDDHVLNILSDDPARTENKAQWVWPLTAPWEAARYVRIGEPLPAELQDAGPLAVQLVMTDRFNFLRAPEFPGPRAVRVERHGYFGAGGESVADATGDPFTALSAFLAGETTELPQDTEILPTLWDVLAGGLQQRVSEDTEAHVLEDLQGKLQIALTANPAASMHAMGQSLVPAADRPAQYIRSGLVHALASFNDEELQDQTGGEDAQAADRRRSDAPWIAALEILNDLFSTPEDSADVKSLRRELHEVAGETLVKTAETGRDSTLETACIDATTVQIAHMDPAQQQAVLSAFFGGAGVVPGALSDENTRLISVFETFSQREQLSELLGNPELMTTAVKVLRKVKNANRQLYLSARVRFDRLDGVDTDNPANRWALAPVLSMMFALAARMNAHGKLASLGKLPLVYPTWAEMARLVPDLVTSDLISAEAMVLGVFGPDADDEGEENSDS
;
A
#
# COMPACT_ATOMS: atom_id res chain seq x y z
N MET A 1 -45.27 -30.97 26.85
CA MET A 1 -44.27 -29.93 27.08
C MET A 1 -43.16 -30.27 26.12
N THR A 2 -43.08 -29.58 24.99
CA THR A 2 -41.99 -29.75 24.02
C THR A 2 -40.73 -29.21 24.69
N GLU A 3 -39.76 -30.08 24.96
CA GLU A 3 -38.44 -29.67 25.43
C GLU A 3 -37.84 -28.71 24.38
N SER A 4 -37.31 -27.58 24.85
CA SER A 4 -36.64 -26.60 24.00
C SER A 4 -35.42 -27.26 23.34
N PRO A 5 -35.16 -27.05 22.04
CA PRO A 5 -33.97 -27.60 21.37
C PRO A 5 -32.65 -27.02 21.93
N ILE A 6 -32.71 -25.84 22.56
CA ILE A 6 -31.60 -25.18 23.26
C ILE A 6 -31.54 -25.68 24.70
N ALA A 7 -30.39 -26.23 25.11
CA ALA A 7 -30.14 -26.78 26.43
C ALA A 7 -29.41 -25.79 27.36
N ASP A 8 -28.45 -25.02 26.84
CA ASP A 8 -27.77 -23.95 27.59
C ASP A 8 -28.24 -22.57 27.13
N LEU A 9 -29.06 -21.92 27.96
CA LEU A 9 -29.59 -20.57 27.73
C LEU A 9 -28.58 -19.46 28.06
N ASN A 10 -27.44 -19.79 28.69
CA ASN A 10 -26.40 -18.83 29.03
C ASN A 10 -25.22 -18.85 28.05
N ASP A 11 -25.30 -19.64 26.98
CA ASP A 11 -24.24 -19.70 25.97
C ASP A 11 -24.04 -18.33 25.31
N THR A 12 -22.79 -17.86 25.33
CA THR A 12 -22.39 -16.56 24.77
C THR A 12 -22.65 -16.47 23.26
N LEU A 13 -22.72 -17.61 22.56
CA LEU A 13 -23.01 -17.68 21.12
C LEU A 13 -24.49 -17.76 20.78
N LEU A 14 -25.39 -17.98 21.75
CA LEU A 14 -26.82 -18.13 21.48
C LEU A 14 -27.45 -16.89 20.78
N PRO A 15 -27.18 -15.63 21.21
CA PRO A 15 -27.70 -14.45 20.52
C PRO A 15 -27.16 -14.31 19.09
N TRP A 16 -25.88 -14.67 18.88
CA TRP A 16 -25.26 -14.69 17.56
C TRP A 16 -25.92 -15.73 16.67
N ALA A 17 -26.02 -16.99 17.12
CA ALA A 17 -26.62 -18.07 16.35
C ALA A 17 -28.04 -17.73 15.91
N SER A 18 -28.85 -17.13 16.80
CA SER A 18 -30.21 -16.68 16.45
C SER A 18 -30.23 -15.55 15.43
N THR A 19 -29.29 -14.60 15.49
CA THR A 19 -29.25 -13.44 14.59
C THR A 19 -28.68 -13.83 13.22
N ALA A 20 -27.60 -14.61 13.21
CA ALA A 20 -26.98 -15.17 12.01
C ALA A 20 -27.93 -16.12 11.26
N GLU A 21 -28.64 -16.99 11.97
CA GLU A 21 -29.67 -17.86 11.40
C GLU A 21 -30.78 -17.05 10.70
N ALA A 22 -31.32 -16.04 11.39
CA ALA A 22 -32.39 -15.21 10.81
C ALA A 22 -31.91 -14.40 9.59
N SER A 23 -30.69 -13.87 9.65
CA SER A 23 -30.07 -13.12 8.55
C SER A 23 -29.79 -14.02 7.34
N LEU A 24 -29.20 -15.20 7.55
CA LEU A 24 -28.93 -16.16 6.49
C LEU A 24 -30.22 -16.68 5.86
N ALA A 25 -31.22 -17.07 6.67
CA ALA A 25 -32.50 -17.55 6.15
C ALA A 25 -33.21 -16.50 5.28
N ALA A 26 -33.15 -15.22 5.66
CA ALA A 26 -33.72 -14.13 4.87
C ALA A 26 -32.99 -13.98 3.52
N ARG A 27 -31.65 -13.99 3.52
CA ARG A 27 -30.85 -13.86 2.28
C ARG A 27 -30.97 -15.09 1.37
N MET A 28 -30.96 -16.29 1.95
CA MET A 28 -31.12 -17.56 1.22
C MET A 28 -32.45 -17.66 0.48
N ALA A 29 -33.52 -17.09 1.05
CA ALA A 29 -34.84 -17.07 0.39
C ALA A 29 -34.91 -16.12 -0.82
N GLU A 30 -33.92 -15.23 -1.00
CA GLU A 30 -33.86 -14.27 -2.11
C GLU A 30 -33.00 -14.75 -3.29
N VAL A 31 -32.30 -15.88 -3.15
CA VAL A 31 -31.39 -16.43 -4.16
C VAL A 31 -31.80 -17.82 -4.62
N ASP A 32 -31.50 -18.14 -5.88
CA ASP A 32 -31.72 -19.48 -6.43
C ASP A 32 -30.58 -20.46 -6.06
N LEU A 33 -29.35 -19.93 -5.96
CA LEU A 33 -28.13 -20.67 -5.64
C LEU A 33 -27.44 -20.05 -4.43
N PHE A 34 -26.91 -20.89 -3.54
CA PHE A 34 -26.16 -20.41 -2.37
C PHE A 34 -24.97 -19.52 -2.74
N VAL A 35 -24.27 -19.84 -3.84
CA VAL A 35 -23.11 -19.05 -4.30
C VAL A 35 -23.47 -17.59 -4.60
N ASP A 36 -24.71 -17.30 -5.00
CA ASP A 36 -25.18 -15.94 -5.31
C ASP A 36 -25.44 -15.09 -4.04
N LEU A 37 -25.26 -15.65 -2.83
CA LEU A 37 -25.31 -14.88 -1.58
C LEU A 37 -24.15 -13.88 -1.44
N ASP A 38 -23.06 -14.09 -2.20
CA ASP A 38 -21.87 -13.24 -2.19
C ASP A 38 -21.23 -13.11 -0.80
N ILE A 39 -20.92 -14.27 -0.19
CA ILE A 39 -20.24 -14.39 1.11
C ILE A 39 -18.84 -14.93 0.85
N SER A 40 -17.80 -14.24 1.36
CA SER A 40 -16.40 -14.67 1.22
C SER A 40 -16.11 -16.01 1.93
N GLY A 41 -15.09 -16.73 1.46
CA GLY A 41 -14.69 -18.01 2.06
C GLY A 41 -14.31 -17.87 3.54
N ASP A 42 -13.58 -16.82 3.86
CA ASP A 42 -13.13 -16.47 5.21
C ASP A 42 -14.31 -16.19 6.19
N GLN A 43 -15.38 -15.57 5.70
CA GLN A 43 -16.61 -15.39 6.48
C GLN A 43 -17.34 -16.72 6.74
N LEU A 44 -17.38 -17.61 5.75
CA LEU A 44 -18.00 -18.94 5.89
C LEU A 44 -17.21 -19.83 6.87
N GLU A 45 -15.89 -19.70 6.92
CA GLU A 45 -15.07 -20.36 7.92
C GLU A 45 -15.37 -19.86 9.34
N ARG A 46 -15.55 -18.54 9.51
CA ARG A 46 -15.99 -17.98 10.79
C ARG A 46 -17.34 -18.55 11.24
N TYR A 47 -18.31 -18.64 10.33
CA TYR A 47 -19.58 -19.29 10.61
C TYR A 47 -19.40 -20.75 11.01
N THR A 48 -18.56 -21.49 10.30
CA THR A 48 -18.24 -22.89 10.61
C THR A 48 -17.64 -23.02 12.01
N ARG A 49 -16.68 -22.16 12.37
CA ARG A 49 -16.01 -22.19 13.67
C ARG A 49 -16.95 -21.86 14.83
N PHE A 50 -17.72 -20.78 14.73
CA PHE A 50 -18.65 -20.37 15.77
C PHE A 50 -19.84 -21.32 15.87
N TYR A 51 -20.38 -21.81 14.74
CA TYR A 51 -21.48 -22.77 14.77
C TYR A 51 -21.04 -24.10 15.37
N GLY A 52 -19.86 -24.60 15.01
CA GLY A 52 -19.30 -25.81 15.61
C GLY A 52 -19.11 -25.70 17.13
N THR A 53 -18.57 -24.57 17.60
CA THR A 53 -18.43 -24.26 19.03
C THR A 53 -19.79 -24.20 19.74
N PHE A 54 -20.78 -23.55 19.13
CA PHE A 54 -22.15 -23.48 19.66
C PHE A 54 -22.77 -24.88 19.79
N LEU A 55 -22.66 -25.70 18.74
CA LEU A 55 -23.15 -27.08 18.77
C LEU A 55 -22.44 -27.90 19.85
N GLU A 56 -21.11 -27.81 19.97
CA GLU A 56 -20.33 -28.49 21.02
C GLU A 56 -20.87 -28.21 22.42
N ARG A 57 -21.11 -26.93 22.74
CA ARG A 57 -21.61 -26.48 24.06
C ARG A 57 -23.03 -26.95 24.33
N GLN A 58 -23.91 -26.85 23.34
CA GLN A 58 -25.31 -27.29 23.49
C GLN A 58 -25.40 -28.82 23.63
N LEU A 59 -24.63 -29.58 22.84
CA LEU A 59 -24.56 -31.04 22.93
C LEU A 59 -23.99 -31.49 24.27
N SER A 60 -22.93 -30.83 24.75
CA SER A 60 -22.36 -31.08 26.08
C SER A 60 -23.35 -30.79 27.22
N SER A 61 -24.32 -29.90 26.97
CA SER A 61 -25.40 -29.56 27.89
C SER A 61 -26.63 -30.47 27.77
N GLY A 62 -26.59 -31.48 26.90
CA GLY A 62 -27.62 -32.51 26.75
C GLY A 62 -28.65 -32.27 25.65
N ALA A 63 -28.42 -31.32 24.74
CA ALA A 63 -29.28 -31.13 23.56
C ALA A 63 -29.15 -32.32 22.57
N SER A 64 -30.20 -32.53 21.77
CA SER A 64 -30.18 -33.51 20.67
C SER A 64 -29.57 -32.89 19.41
N PRO A 65 -28.65 -33.59 18.69
CA PRO A 65 -28.12 -33.11 17.41
C PRO A 65 -29.22 -32.81 16.39
N GLU A 66 -30.19 -33.70 16.21
CA GLU A 66 -31.30 -33.54 15.26
C GLU A 66 -32.15 -32.30 15.58
N ALA A 67 -32.38 -32.04 16.86
CA ALA A 67 -33.18 -30.90 17.30
C ALA A 67 -32.44 -29.56 17.08
N LEU A 68 -31.11 -29.54 17.25
CA LEU A 68 -30.28 -28.36 17.02
C LEU A 68 -30.16 -28.01 15.53
N LEU A 69 -29.87 -29.00 14.67
CA LEU A 69 -29.83 -28.78 13.22
C LEU A 69 -31.19 -28.30 12.69
N SER A 70 -32.28 -28.86 13.23
CA SER A 70 -33.64 -28.42 12.90
C SER A 70 -33.97 -26.99 13.35
N ALA A 71 -33.30 -26.49 14.39
CA ALA A 71 -33.50 -25.14 14.93
C ALA A 71 -32.65 -24.08 14.19
N CYS A 72 -31.57 -24.50 13.54
CA CYS A 72 -30.66 -23.63 12.78
C CYS A 72 -30.45 -24.16 11.34
N PRO A 73 -31.53 -24.29 10.53
CA PRO A 73 -31.42 -24.85 9.19
C PRO A 73 -30.53 -24.04 8.23
N ALA A 74 -30.55 -22.70 8.30
CA ALA A 74 -29.74 -21.85 7.42
C ALA A 74 -28.24 -21.94 7.76
N LEU A 75 -27.85 -21.92 9.04
CA LEU A 75 -26.47 -22.17 9.46
C LEU A 75 -26.01 -23.59 9.12
N THR A 76 -26.88 -24.58 9.28
CA THR A 76 -26.61 -25.97 8.90
C THR A 76 -26.34 -26.07 7.40
N ALA A 77 -27.22 -25.51 6.56
CA ALA A 77 -27.08 -25.51 5.11
C ALA A 77 -25.82 -24.77 4.67
N ALA A 78 -25.57 -23.56 5.19
CA ALA A 78 -24.38 -22.77 4.84
C ALA A 78 -23.09 -23.54 5.13
N THR A 79 -22.90 -24.02 6.36
CA THR A 79 -21.68 -24.74 6.76
C THR A 79 -21.50 -26.07 6.02
N LEU A 80 -22.61 -26.74 5.66
CA LEU A 80 -22.59 -27.98 4.91
C LEU A 80 -22.21 -27.77 3.44
N ILE A 81 -22.79 -26.75 2.80
CA ILE A 81 -22.46 -26.36 1.42
C ILE A 81 -21.00 -25.87 1.36
N THR A 82 -20.54 -25.05 2.31
CA THR A 82 -19.13 -24.64 2.41
C THR A 82 -18.20 -25.85 2.52
N ARG A 83 -18.55 -26.85 3.33
CA ARG A 83 -17.73 -28.06 3.45
C ARG A 83 -17.71 -28.86 2.14
N ALA A 84 -18.85 -28.97 1.45
CA ALA A 84 -18.93 -29.63 0.15
C ALA A 84 -18.06 -28.94 -0.91
N ALA A 85 -17.96 -27.61 -0.87
CA ALA A 85 -17.16 -26.83 -1.83
C ALA A 85 -15.65 -27.14 -1.78
N ARG A 86 -15.13 -27.65 -0.66
CA ARG A 86 -13.68 -27.87 -0.42
C ARG A 86 -13.28 -29.35 -0.36
N PHE A 87 -14.18 -30.28 -0.67
CA PHE A 87 -13.96 -31.70 -0.36
C PHE A 87 -13.80 -32.57 -1.60
N ASN A 88 -12.80 -33.45 -1.58
CA ASN A 88 -12.39 -34.27 -2.73
C ASN A 88 -13.09 -35.65 -2.78
N GLU A 89 -13.40 -36.26 -1.63
CA GLU A 89 -13.99 -37.61 -1.56
C GLU A 89 -15.47 -37.60 -1.20
N VAL A 90 -16.34 -37.39 -2.18
CA VAL A 90 -17.81 -37.19 -2.02
C VAL A 90 -18.46 -38.10 -0.95
N ASP A 91 -18.11 -39.39 -0.90
CA ASP A 91 -18.70 -40.37 0.04
C ASP A 91 -18.40 -40.10 1.54
N GLN A 92 -17.33 -39.38 1.88
CA GLN A 92 -16.95 -39.10 3.27
C GLN A 92 -17.55 -37.78 3.81
N LEU A 93 -18.27 -37.03 2.97
CA LEU A 93 -18.79 -35.69 3.30
C LEU A 93 -19.55 -35.63 4.65
N PRO A 94 -20.43 -36.59 5.02
CA PRO A 94 -21.13 -36.55 6.31
C PRO A 94 -20.19 -36.59 7.52
N GLN A 95 -19.12 -37.38 7.45
CA GLN A 95 -18.15 -37.51 8.55
C GLN A 95 -17.30 -36.24 8.67
N GLU A 96 -16.85 -35.74 7.52
CA GLU A 96 -16.02 -34.55 7.39
C GLU A 96 -16.76 -33.26 7.76
N TYR A 97 -18.07 -33.21 7.56
CA TYR A 97 -18.90 -32.11 8.05
C TYR A 97 -18.80 -31.95 9.57
N TRP A 98 -19.00 -33.03 10.33
CA TRP A 98 -18.93 -32.98 11.78
C TRP A 98 -17.52 -32.71 12.28
N ALA A 99 -16.51 -33.38 11.70
CA ALA A 99 -15.10 -33.11 11.99
C ALA A 99 -14.77 -31.63 11.76
N GLY A 100 -15.21 -31.08 10.63
CA GLY A 100 -15.05 -29.68 10.26
C GLY A 100 -15.68 -28.68 11.22
N LEU A 101 -16.74 -29.06 11.91
CA LEU A 101 -17.34 -28.30 13.01
C LEU A 101 -16.57 -28.46 14.35
N GLY A 102 -15.50 -29.27 14.37
CA GLY A 102 -14.75 -29.62 15.57
C GLY A 102 -15.44 -30.68 16.43
N LEU A 103 -16.34 -31.49 15.85
CA LEU A 103 -17.13 -32.48 16.56
C LEU A 103 -16.82 -33.90 16.06
N GLU A 104 -16.79 -34.87 16.97
CA GLU A 104 -16.60 -36.28 16.60
C GLU A 104 -17.76 -36.80 15.71
N ALA A 105 -17.43 -37.43 14.59
CA ALA A 105 -18.38 -37.99 13.62
C ALA A 105 -18.98 -39.33 14.09
N THR A 106 -19.76 -39.32 15.17
CA THR A 106 -20.48 -40.52 15.64
C THR A 106 -21.55 -40.98 14.64
N LYS A 107 -21.90 -42.26 14.64
CA LYS A 107 -22.94 -42.83 13.74
C LYS A 107 -24.29 -42.12 13.87
N GLU A 108 -24.65 -41.67 15.07
CA GLU A 108 -25.88 -40.94 15.33
C GLU A 108 -25.88 -39.57 14.65
N ARG A 109 -24.76 -38.84 14.74
CA ARG A 109 -24.57 -37.52 14.12
C ARG A 109 -24.56 -37.61 12.59
N VAL A 110 -23.85 -38.60 12.04
CA VAL A 110 -23.80 -38.85 10.59
C VAL A 110 -25.21 -39.09 10.03
N ALA A 111 -26.01 -39.91 10.73
CA ALA A 111 -27.39 -40.21 10.34
C ALA A 111 -28.34 -39.00 10.37
N CYS A 112 -28.00 -37.90 11.07
CA CYS A 112 -28.80 -36.68 11.08
C CYS A 112 -28.72 -35.89 9.76
N ILE A 113 -27.73 -36.18 8.91
CA ILE A 113 -27.45 -35.40 7.69
C ILE A 113 -27.51 -36.29 6.45
N GLU A 114 -26.93 -37.48 6.54
CA GLU A 114 -26.91 -38.45 5.44
C GLU A 114 -28.35 -38.78 5.00
N GLY A 115 -28.67 -38.48 3.74
CA GLY A 115 -30.00 -38.69 3.17
C GLY A 115 -31.05 -37.62 3.53
N HIS A 116 -30.68 -36.56 4.24
CA HIS A 116 -31.57 -35.45 4.65
C HIS A 116 -31.26 -34.12 3.97
N TYR A 117 -30.41 -34.07 2.95
CA TYR A 117 -29.98 -32.84 2.28
C TYR A 117 -31.14 -32.00 1.72
N ALA A 118 -32.11 -32.63 1.04
CA ALA A 118 -33.26 -31.93 0.48
C ALA A 118 -34.10 -31.22 1.57
N GLU A 119 -34.27 -31.87 2.72
CA GLU A 119 -35.00 -31.32 3.86
C GLU A 119 -34.25 -30.14 4.48
N ILE A 120 -32.93 -30.26 4.64
CA ILE A 120 -32.07 -29.18 5.17
C ILE A 120 -32.14 -27.96 4.26
N LEU A 121 -31.95 -28.14 2.95
CA LEU A 121 -32.02 -27.04 1.96
C LEU A 121 -33.38 -26.35 1.96
N THR A 122 -34.47 -27.13 1.92
CA THR A 122 -35.83 -26.59 1.93
C THR A 122 -36.13 -25.78 3.19
N ARG A 123 -35.70 -26.26 4.36
CA ARG A 123 -35.88 -25.54 5.63
C ARG A 123 -35.04 -24.26 5.71
N ALA A 124 -33.89 -24.23 5.05
CA ALA A 124 -33.04 -23.05 4.92
C ALA A 124 -33.60 -22.01 3.93
N GLY A 125 -34.65 -22.35 3.17
CA GLY A 125 -35.23 -21.49 2.14
C GLY A 125 -34.61 -21.64 0.75
N LEU A 126 -33.70 -22.60 0.56
CA LEU A 126 -33.05 -22.89 -0.70
C LEU A 126 -33.83 -23.93 -1.53
N ASN A 127 -33.63 -23.92 -2.84
CA ASN A 127 -34.17 -24.94 -3.73
C ASN A 127 -33.54 -26.31 -3.40
N PRO A 128 -34.32 -27.39 -3.19
CA PRO A 128 -33.76 -28.71 -2.89
C PRO A 128 -32.96 -29.32 -4.05
N MET A 129 -33.08 -28.80 -5.28
CA MET A 129 -32.39 -29.29 -6.48
C MET A 129 -32.69 -30.77 -6.80
N ASP A 130 -33.97 -31.12 -6.89
CA ASP A 130 -34.41 -32.50 -7.15
C ASP A 130 -33.86 -33.11 -8.45
N THR A 131 -33.51 -32.27 -9.42
CA THR A 131 -32.88 -32.70 -10.68
C THR A 131 -31.48 -33.28 -10.50
N ALA A 132 -30.76 -32.92 -9.43
CA ALA A 132 -29.38 -33.36 -9.19
C ALA A 132 -29.26 -34.84 -8.81
N VAL A 133 -30.32 -35.42 -8.24
CA VAL A 133 -30.30 -36.79 -7.68
C VAL A 133 -30.11 -37.86 -8.73
N GLU A 134 -30.52 -37.58 -9.97
CA GLU A 134 -30.36 -38.49 -11.09
C GLU A 134 -28.90 -38.55 -11.62
N GLY A 135 -28.03 -37.69 -11.09
CA GLY A 135 -26.61 -37.61 -11.42
C GLY A 135 -25.71 -38.66 -10.73
N PRO A 136 -24.41 -38.67 -11.09
CA PRO A 136 -23.44 -39.62 -10.53
C PRO A 136 -23.23 -39.46 -9.02
N ASP A 137 -23.37 -38.24 -8.50
CA ASP A 137 -23.19 -37.90 -7.08
C ASP A 137 -24.45 -38.12 -6.22
N GLY A 138 -25.55 -38.60 -6.83
CA GLY A 138 -26.81 -38.89 -6.17
C GLY A 138 -27.34 -37.74 -5.32
N GLU A 139 -27.72 -38.03 -4.07
CA GLU A 139 -28.27 -37.04 -3.14
C GLU A 139 -27.28 -35.91 -2.77
N ILE A 140 -25.95 -36.15 -2.87
CA ILE A 140 -24.94 -35.14 -2.56
C ILE A 140 -24.82 -34.11 -3.70
N GLY A 141 -25.18 -34.51 -4.93
CA GLY A 141 -25.22 -33.61 -6.10
C GLY A 141 -26.05 -32.35 -5.86
N ARG A 142 -27.06 -32.40 -4.96
CA ARG A 142 -27.86 -31.23 -4.55
C ARG A 142 -27.01 -30.11 -3.96
N LEU A 143 -26.01 -30.46 -3.15
CA LEU A 143 -25.10 -29.49 -2.52
C LEU A 143 -24.16 -28.89 -3.56
N PHE A 144 -23.60 -29.71 -4.44
CA PHE A 144 -22.67 -29.24 -5.48
C PHE A 144 -23.31 -28.26 -6.46
N LEU A 145 -24.58 -28.44 -6.82
CA LEU A 145 -25.27 -27.43 -7.64
C LEU A 145 -25.38 -26.08 -6.94
N HIS A 146 -25.55 -26.05 -5.61
CA HIS A 146 -25.56 -24.81 -4.82
C HIS A 146 -24.17 -24.16 -4.65
N VAL A 147 -23.11 -24.98 -4.61
CA VAL A 147 -21.72 -24.50 -4.65
C VAL A 147 -21.45 -23.80 -6.00
N GLY A 148 -22.06 -24.29 -7.09
CA GLY A 148 -21.78 -23.83 -8.43
C GLY A 148 -20.48 -24.46 -8.94
N LEU A 149 -19.33 -23.97 -8.47
CA LEU A 149 -18.01 -24.47 -8.83
C LEU A 149 -17.18 -24.74 -7.58
N ALA A 150 -16.86 -26.00 -7.31
CA ALA A 150 -16.01 -26.36 -6.17
C ALA A 150 -14.53 -26.02 -6.45
N THR A 151 -13.76 -25.73 -5.39
CA THR A 151 -12.36 -25.30 -5.49
C THR A 151 -11.49 -26.31 -6.23
N ASP A 152 -11.75 -27.62 -6.05
CA ASP A 152 -11.00 -28.71 -6.71
C ASP A 152 -11.33 -28.88 -8.20
N TRP A 153 -12.43 -28.29 -8.69
CA TRP A 153 -12.85 -28.38 -10.10
C TRP A 153 -12.25 -27.27 -10.97
N LEU A 154 -11.81 -26.17 -10.34
CA LEU A 154 -11.26 -25.00 -11.02
C LEU A 154 -10.04 -25.29 -11.90
N PRO A 155 -9.03 -26.07 -11.46
CA PRO A 155 -7.88 -26.38 -12.29
C PRO A 155 -8.27 -27.00 -13.64
N GLU A 156 -9.26 -27.91 -13.66
CA GLU A 156 -9.75 -28.60 -14.85
C GLU A 156 -10.49 -27.64 -15.80
N VAL A 157 -11.36 -26.77 -15.27
CA VAL A 157 -12.06 -25.75 -16.06
C VAL A 157 -11.07 -24.78 -16.71
N ILE A 158 -10.08 -24.29 -15.95
CA ILE A 158 -9.09 -23.36 -16.50
C ILE A 158 -8.16 -24.07 -17.50
N GLU A 159 -7.80 -25.34 -17.26
CA GLU A 159 -7.01 -26.14 -18.21
C GLU A 159 -7.73 -26.31 -19.54
N ALA A 160 -9.05 -26.53 -19.54
CA ALA A 160 -9.86 -26.59 -20.76
C ALA A 160 -9.87 -25.25 -21.52
N ILE A 161 -10.00 -24.12 -20.81
CA ILE A 161 -9.92 -22.78 -21.39
C ILE A 161 -8.54 -22.56 -22.04
N ASP A 162 -7.46 -22.88 -21.31
CA ASP A 162 -6.09 -22.72 -21.81
C ASP A 162 -5.80 -23.64 -22.99
N THR A 163 -6.26 -24.89 -22.97
CA THR A 163 -6.07 -25.84 -24.07
C THR A 163 -6.67 -25.28 -25.36
N ARG A 164 -7.93 -24.83 -25.32
CA ARG A 164 -8.62 -24.26 -26.49
C ARG A 164 -7.96 -22.95 -26.95
N ARG A 165 -7.47 -22.13 -26.02
CA ARG A 165 -6.73 -20.89 -26.31
C ARG A 165 -5.41 -21.18 -27.01
N LEU A 166 -4.62 -22.14 -26.51
CA LEU A 166 -3.31 -22.52 -27.03
C LEU A 166 -3.40 -23.26 -28.37
N GLU A 167 -4.46 -24.03 -28.59
CA GLU A 167 -4.74 -24.71 -29.87
C GLU A 167 -5.32 -23.75 -30.93
N GLY A 168 -5.70 -22.53 -30.55
CA GLY A 168 -6.32 -21.56 -31.44
C GLY A 168 -7.77 -21.91 -31.84
N SER A 169 -8.45 -22.74 -31.05
CA SER A 169 -9.86 -23.12 -31.25
C SER A 169 -10.84 -22.33 -30.40
N ALA A 170 -10.36 -21.42 -29.55
CA ALA A 170 -11.18 -20.54 -28.72
C ALA A 170 -11.98 -19.52 -29.56
N LEU A 171 -13.26 -19.32 -29.20
CA LEU A 171 -14.15 -18.33 -29.82
C LEU A 171 -13.89 -16.91 -29.28
N GLU A 172 -14.12 -15.85 -30.07
CA GLU A 172 -13.84 -14.47 -29.62
C GLU A 172 -14.74 -14.04 -28.46
N ASP A 173 -16.04 -14.33 -28.52
CA ASP A 173 -16.99 -13.97 -27.46
C ASP A 173 -16.84 -14.89 -26.23
N PRO A 174 -16.62 -14.34 -25.00
CA PRO A 174 -16.47 -15.14 -23.79
C PRO A 174 -17.70 -16.00 -23.44
N ALA A 175 -18.91 -15.57 -23.76
CA ALA A 175 -20.13 -16.32 -23.47
C ALA A 175 -20.32 -17.48 -24.46
N GLU A 176 -20.02 -17.28 -25.74
CA GLU A 176 -19.99 -18.35 -26.73
C GLU A 176 -18.91 -19.39 -26.41
N GLU A 177 -17.71 -18.95 -25.99
CA GLU A 177 -16.65 -19.86 -25.57
C GLU A 177 -17.04 -20.66 -24.32
N ALA A 178 -17.63 -20.00 -23.32
CA ALA A 178 -18.16 -20.69 -22.14
C ALA A 178 -19.21 -21.74 -22.52
N ALA A 179 -20.13 -21.43 -23.44
CA ALA A 179 -21.13 -22.38 -23.92
C ALA A 179 -20.51 -23.60 -24.63
N ALA A 180 -19.41 -23.40 -25.37
CA ALA A 180 -18.67 -24.50 -26.00
C ALA A 180 -18.03 -25.42 -24.95
N ILE A 181 -17.40 -24.86 -23.92
CA ILE A 181 -16.80 -25.63 -22.81
C ILE A 181 -17.87 -26.38 -22.02
N VAL A 182 -19.00 -25.73 -21.72
CA VAL A 182 -20.15 -26.40 -21.05
C VAL A 182 -20.65 -27.59 -21.89
N SER A 183 -20.74 -27.43 -23.21
CA SER A 183 -21.14 -28.53 -24.09
C SER A 183 -20.14 -29.69 -24.07
N GLU A 184 -18.84 -29.40 -24.00
CA GLU A 184 -17.77 -30.40 -23.90
C GLU A 184 -17.89 -31.18 -22.58
N PHE A 185 -18.00 -30.46 -21.47
CA PHE A 185 -18.06 -31.04 -20.12
C PHE A 185 -19.35 -31.84 -19.87
N SER A 186 -20.46 -31.48 -20.52
CA SER A 186 -21.73 -32.21 -20.42
C SER A 186 -21.66 -33.65 -20.98
N GLY A 187 -20.67 -33.96 -21.82
CA GLY A 187 -20.51 -35.27 -22.47
C GLY A 187 -19.42 -36.15 -21.87
N GLU A 188 -18.59 -35.63 -20.95
CA GLU A 188 -17.37 -36.26 -20.46
C GLU A 188 -17.45 -36.61 -18.96
N GLN A 189 -16.60 -37.53 -18.50
CA GLN A 189 -16.48 -37.88 -17.08
C GLN A 189 -15.54 -36.91 -16.33
N LEU A 190 -15.80 -35.60 -16.47
CA LEU A 190 -15.05 -34.52 -15.79
C LEU A 190 -15.77 -34.10 -14.50
N GLN A 191 -15.05 -33.49 -13.56
CA GLN A 191 -15.61 -33.18 -12.23
C GLN A 191 -16.72 -32.13 -12.29
N ALA A 192 -16.61 -31.12 -13.16
CA ALA A 192 -17.65 -30.12 -13.37
C ALA A 192 -18.78 -30.59 -14.32
N GLY A 193 -18.69 -31.79 -14.91
CA GLY A 193 -19.66 -32.35 -15.84
C GLY A 193 -21.12 -32.40 -15.34
N PRO A 194 -21.38 -32.74 -14.06
CA PRO A 194 -22.74 -32.70 -13.50
C PRO A 194 -23.38 -31.31 -13.54
N LEU A 195 -22.64 -30.25 -13.19
CA LEU A 195 -23.15 -28.87 -13.29
C LEU A 195 -23.52 -28.52 -14.73
N CYS A 196 -22.62 -28.82 -15.68
CA CYS A 196 -22.83 -28.57 -17.10
C CYS A 196 -24.02 -29.35 -17.68
N SER A 197 -24.29 -30.55 -17.16
CA SER A 197 -25.39 -31.40 -17.64
C SER A 197 -26.75 -30.98 -17.09
N PHE A 198 -26.83 -30.63 -15.79
CA PHE A 198 -28.09 -30.35 -15.11
C PHE A 198 -28.48 -28.87 -15.10
N LEU A 199 -27.50 -27.96 -15.09
CA LEU A 199 -27.70 -26.51 -15.09
C LEU A 199 -26.77 -25.82 -16.13
N PRO A 200 -26.91 -26.12 -17.43
CA PRO A 200 -26.02 -25.59 -18.47
C PRO A 200 -26.02 -24.06 -18.58
N GLU A 201 -27.19 -23.41 -18.39
CA GLU A 201 -27.28 -21.95 -18.42
C GLU A 201 -26.52 -21.32 -17.24
N THR A 202 -26.62 -21.90 -16.06
CA THR A 202 -25.85 -21.48 -14.87
C THR A 202 -24.36 -21.71 -15.06
N ALA A 203 -23.95 -22.88 -15.58
CA ALA A 203 -22.56 -23.16 -15.88
C ALA A 203 -21.99 -22.14 -16.87
N GLY A 204 -22.74 -21.80 -17.92
CA GLY A 204 -22.36 -20.75 -18.88
C GLY A 204 -22.20 -19.37 -18.22
N ARG A 205 -23.13 -18.99 -17.32
CA ARG A 205 -23.05 -17.75 -16.54
C ARG A 205 -21.80 -17.68 -15.66
N LEU A 206 -21.39 -18.80 -15.05
CA LEU A 206 -20.21 -18.85 -14.18
C LEU A 206 -18.90 -18.94 -14.99
N PHE A 207 -18.89 -19.65 -16.12
CA PHE A 207 -17.68 -19.86 -16.92
C PHE A 207 -17.32 -18.64 -17.77
N ALA A 208 -18.29 -17.85 -18.24
CA ALA A 208 -18.01 -16.69 -19.09
C ALA A 208 -17.09 -15.64 -18.41
N PRO A 209 -17.33 -15.24 -17.14
CA PRO A 209 -16.38 -14.41 -16.40
C PRO A 209 -15.00 -15.08 -16.25
N ILE A 210 -14.95 -16.38 -15.96
CA ILE A 210 -13.67 -17.12 -15.80
C ILE A 210 -12.87 -17.10 -17.12
N VAL A 211 -13.52 -17.28 -18.27
CA VAL A 211 -12.89 -17.15 -19.59
C VAL A 211 -12.27 -15.76 -19.77
N SER A 212 -13.00 -14.70 -19.41
CA SER A 212 -12.49 -13.33 -19.47
C SER A 212 -11.28 -13.12 -18.54
N ILE A 213 -11.32 -13.64 -17.30
CA ILE A 213 -10.20 -13.55 -16.34
C ILE A 213 -8.97 -14.26 -16.90
N VAL A 214 -9.12 -15.49 -17.40
CA VAL A 214 -8.00 -16.32 -17.89
C VAL A 214 -7.37 -15.71 -19.15
N ARG A 215 -8.18 -15.14 -20.06
CA ARG A 215 -7.67 -14.41 -21.23
C ARG A 215 -6.92 -13.16 -20.82
N HIS A 216 -7.51 -12.36 -19.93
CA HIS A 216 -6.87 -11.15 -19.41
C HIS A 216 -5.55 -11.48 -18.71
N ALA A 217 -5.50 -12.57 -17.95
CA ALA A 217 -4.28 -13.08 -17.31
C ALA A 217 -3.22 -13.55 -18.32
N ALA A 218 -3.63 -14.20 -19.41
CA ALA A 218 -2.72 -14.60 -20.47
C ALA A 218 -2.18 -13.42 -21.28
N GLU A 219 -2.98 -12.38 -21.50
CA GLU A 219 -2.60 -11.16 -22.22
C GLU A 219 -1.75 -10.22 -21.37
N ASN A 220 -1.97 -10.21 -20.05
CA ASN A 220 -1.31 -9.30 -19.10
C ASN A 220 -0.62 -10.05 -17.94
N PRO A 221 0.30 -11.00 -18.19
CA PRO A 221 0.81 -11.96 -17.19
C PRO A 221 1.44 -11.32 -15.95
N VAL A 222 1.88 -10.07 -16.06
CA VAL A 222 2.51 -9.31 -14.97
C VAL A 222 1.50 -8.48 -14.17
N THR A 223 0.44 -7.98 -14.81
CA THR A 223 -0.41 -6.92 -14.25
C THR A 223 -1.87 -7.32 -14.12
N TRP A 224 -2.22 -8.54 -14.50
CA TRP A 224 -3.61 -8.98 -14.72
C TRP A 224 -4.52 -8.80 -13.52
N GLU A 225 -4.03 -9.05 -12.30
CA GLU A 225 -4.88 -9.13 -11.12
C GLU A 225 -5.52 -7.77 -10.78
N TYR A 226 -4.72 -6.70 -10.77
CA TYR A 226 -5.20 -5.36 -10.44
C TYR A 226 -5.62 -4.54 -11.68
N THR A 227 -5.40 -5.08 -12.89
CA THR A 227 -6.00 -4.56 -14.12
C THR A 227 -7.26 -5.31 -14.51
N LEU A 228 -7.68 -6.27 -13.68
CA LEU A 228 -8.88 -7.06 -13.92
C LEU A 228 -10.11 -6.14 -13.87
N PRO A 229 -10.97 -6.15 -14.91
CA PRO A 229 -12.20 -5.37 -14.88
C PRO A 229 -13.17 -5.91 -13.84
N GLU A 230 -14.15 -5.09 -13.44
CA GLU A 230 -15.27 -5.58 -12.65
C GLU A 230 -16.05 -6.62 -13.46
N LEU A 231 -16.15 -7.83 -12.91
CA LEU A 231 -16.83 -8.96 -13.54
C LEU A 231 -17.91 -9.47 -12.59
N ASN A 232 -19.06 -9.86 -13.15
CA ASN A 232 -20.17 -10.42 -12.39
C ASN A 232 -19.93 -11.91 -12.09
N LEU A 233 -18.97 -12.19 -11.19
CA LEU A 233 -18.65 -13.52 -10.69
C LEU A 233 -18.81 -13.53 -9.16
N PRO A 234 -19.52 -14.50 -8.56
CA PRO A 234 -19.66 -14.57 -7.11
C PRO A 234 -18.31 -14.60 -6.39
N ILE A 235 -18.19 -13.85 -5.29
CA ILE A 235 -16.90 -13.65 -4.59
C ILE A 235 -16.20 -14.95 -4.21
N LEU A 236 -16.94 -15.99 -3.81
CA LEU A 236 -16.38 -17.28 -3.43
C LEU A 236 -15.64 -17.97 -4.59
N ILE A 237 -16.18 -17.87 -5.82
CA ILE A 237 -15.53 -18.44 -7.02
C ILE A 237 -14.41 -17.51 -7.47
N LEU A 238 -14.61 -16.19 -7.40
CA LEU A 238 -13.58 -15.22 -7.78
C LEU A 238 -12.32 -15.36 -6.92
N GLU A 239 -12.46 -15.50 -5.60
CA GLU A 239 -11.36 -15.75 -4.66
C GLU A 239 -10.55 -16.99 -5.10
N ASP A 240 -11.23 -18.11 -5.36
CA ASP A 240 -10.58 -19.36 -5.75
C ASP A 240 -9.93 -19.29 -7.15
N VAL A 241 -10.55 -18.60 -8.12
CA VAL A 241 -9.97 -18.39 -9.47
C VAL A 241 -8.70 -17.55 -9.39
N VAL A 242 -8.74 -16.47 -8.60
CA VAL A 242 -7.58 -15.58 -8.43
C VAL A 242 -6.45 -16.31 -7.72
N GLU A 243 -6.73 -17.05 -6.66
CA GLU A 243 -5.74 -17.89 -5.97
C GLU A 243 -5.17 -18.95 -6.92
N GLU A 244 -6.00 -19.65 -7.70
CA GLU A 244 -5.55 -20.64 -8.68
C GLU A 244 -4.62 -20.02 -9.73
N LEU A 245 -4.92 -18.84 -10.27
CA LEU A 245 -4.07 -18.16 -11.26
C LEU A 245 -2.79 -17.57 -10.65
N ARG A 246 -2.82 -17.15 -9.37
CA ARG A 246 -1.61 -16.79 -8.60
C ARG A 246 -0.73 -18.00 -8.34
N GLU A 247 -1.33 -19.17 -8.12
CA GLU A 247 -0.60 -20.43 -7.95
C GLU A 247 -0.02 -20.93 -9.27
N ARG A 248 -0.85 -20.95 -10.31
CA ARG A 248 -0.64 -21.60 -11.61
C ARG A 248 -1.12 -20.65 -12.71
N PRO A 249 -0.21 -19.82 -13.26
CA PRO A 249 -0.54 -18.83 -14.28
C PRO A 249 -1.20 -19.42 -15.52
N ALA A 250 -1.87 -18.57 -16.29
CA ALA A 250 -2.47 -18.95 -17.57
C ALA A 250 -1.44 -19.63 -18.49
N GLY A 251 -1.82 -20.77 -19.05
CA GLY A 251 -0.96 -21.64 -19.87
C GLY A 251 -0.21 -22.73 -19.10
N THR A 252 -0.37 -22.84 -17.77
CA THR A 252 0.18 -23.96 -17.00
C THR A 252 -0.41 -25.29 -17.49
N VAL A 253 0.45 -26.27 -17.79
CA VAL A 253 0.07 -27.62 -18.21
C VAL A 253 -0.11 -28.52 -16.98
N ASN A 254 -1.02 -29.50 -17.03
CA ASN A 254 -1.24 -30.47 -15.96
C ASN A 254 -1.50 -29.76 -14.62
N ARG A 255 -2.40 -28.76 -14.64
CA ARG A 255 -2.55 -27.75 -13.56
C ARG A 255 -2.68 -28.40 -12.19
N ARG A 256 -3.48 -29.46 -12.08
CA ARG A 256 -3.75 -30.15 -10.81
C ARG A 256 -2.47 -30.59 -10.08
N HIS A 257 -1.54 -31.20 -10.82
CA HIS A 257 -0.35 -31.83 -10.25
C HIS A 257 0.87 -30.90 -10.25
N SER A 258 0.83 -29.83 -11.05
CA SER A 258 1.90 -28.84 -11.12
C SER A 258 2.12 -28.13 -9.77
N VAL A 259 3.38 -27.94 -9.40
CA VAL A 259 3.78 -27.17 -8.20
C VAL A 259 3.30 -25.71 -8.30
N GLY A 260 3.28 -25.18 -9.52
CA GLY A 260 2.94 -23.80 -9.81
C GLY A 260 4.17 -22.89 -9.77
N VAL A 261 3.96 -21.62 -9.48
CA VAL A 261 5.00 -20.59 -9.44
C VAL A 261 5.21 -20.06 -8.03
N ALA A 262 6.33 -19.40 -7.80
CA ALA A 262 6.54 -18.68 -6.56
C ALA A 262 5.73 -17.39 -6.51
N HIS A 263 5.29 -17.01 -5.31
CA HIS A 263 4.46 -15.82 -5.11
C HIS A 263 5.25 -14.56 -5.49
N ARG A 264 4.69 -13.76 -6.40
CA ARG A 264 5.21 -12.45 -6.74
C ARG A 264 4.58 -11.40 -5.84
N GLU A 265 5.37 -10.70 -5.03
CA GLU A 265 4.88 -9.50 -4.36
C GLU A 265 4.88 -8.34 -5.36
N ASP A 266 3.72 -8.10 -5.96
CA ASP A 266 3.48 -7.14 -7.06
C ASP A 266 2.64 -5.92 -6.64
N GLN A 267 1.98 -6.00 -5.47
CA GLN A 267 1.14 -4.92 -4.92
C GLN A 267 1.71 -4.31 -3.63
N PRO A 268 1.53 -2.99 -3.41
CA PRO A 268 1.83 -2.35 -2.14
C PRO A 268 1.02 -2.95 -0.99
N ARG A 269 1.64 -3.11 0.19
CA ARG A 269 0.95 -3.62 1.38
C ARG A 269 1.54 -3.09 2.67
N LEU A 270 0.77 -3.22 3.76
CA LEU A 270 1.29 -2.97 5.10
C LEU A 270 2.13 -4.15 5.58
N HIS A 271 3.20 -3.83 6.30
CA HIS A 271 4.07 -4.82 6.92
C HIS A 271 4.55 -4.33 8.29
N LEU A 272 4.67 -5.25 9.24
CA LEU A 272 5.22 -4.94 10.56
C LEU A 272 6.72 -5.28 10.61
N ASP A 273 7.55 -4.24 10.68
CA ASP A 273 9.00 -4.38 10.94
C ASP A 273 9.20 -4.61 12.45
N VAL A 274 8.99 -5.86 12.88
CA VAL A 274 9.04 -6.30 14.29
C VAL A 274 10.35 -5.91 14.97
N PRO A 275 11.55 -6.08 14.37
CA PRO A 275 12.81 -5.68 15.01
C PRO A 275 12.92 -4.16 15.26
N ARG A 276 12.26 -3.33 14.45
CA ARG A 276 12.31 -1.86 14.56
C ARG A 276 11.07 -1.23 15.18
N ASN A 277 10.12 -2.05 15.66
CA ASN A 277 8.85 -1.66 16.26
C ASN A 277 8.09 -0.59 15.46
N ARG A 278 7.87 -0.83 14.17
CA ARG A 278 7.17 0.12 13.29
C ARG A 278 6.37 -0.59 12.20
N VAL A 279 5.24 -0.01 11.83
CA VAL A 279 4.50 -0.38 10.62
C VAL A 279 5.13 0.35 9.43
N VAL A 280 5.33 -0.37 8.33
CA VAL A 280 5.87 0.16 7.08
C VAL A 280 4.89 -0.13 5.95
N LEU A 281 4.77 0.82 5.03
CA LEU A 281 4.26 0.60 3.70
C LEU A 281 5.38 -0.05 2.88
N ARG A 282 5.17 -1.27 2.41
CA ARG A 282 6.09 -1.94 1.51
C ARG A 282 5.68 -1.66 0.07
N LEU A 283 6.57 -1.03 -0.70
CA LEU A 283 6.44 -0.92 -2.15
C LEU A 283 7.10 -2.15 -2.79
N PRO A 284 6.37 -2.89 -3.63
CA PRO A 284 6.80 -4.16 -4.20
C PRO A 284 7.91 -3.99 -5.24
N SER A 285 8.61 -5.08 -5.54
CA SER A 285 9.47 -5.14 -6.72
C SER A 285 8.63 -5.09 -8.00
N GLN A 286 9.10 -4.36 -9.00
CA GLN A 286 8.42 -4.21 -10.30
C GLN A 286 9.39 -4.56 -11.43
N PRO A 287 8.90 -4.98 -12.61
CA PRO A 287 9.79 -5.26 -13.72
C PRO A 287 10.48 -3.98 -14.22
N LEU A 288 11.73 -4.12 -14.64
CA LEU A 288 12.51 -3.08 -15.29
C LEU A 288 13.05 -3.63 -16.63
N PRO A 289 13.26 -2.78 -17.66
CA PRO A 289 13.98 -3.14 -18.87
C PRO A 289 15.34 -3.78 -18.59
N ASP A 290 15.95 -4.43 -19.57
CA ASP A 290 17.28 -5.02 -19.38
C ASP A 290 18.36 -3.94 -19.14
N VAL A 291 19.42 -4.28 -18.41
CA VAL A 291 20.53 -3.34 -18.10
C VAL A 291 21.18 -2.81 -19.38
N GLU A 292 21.22 -3.64 -20.43
CA GLU A 292 21.79 -3.25 -21.73
C GLU A 292 20.91 -2.25 -22.49
N GLU A 293 19.60 -2.24 -22.22
CA GLU A 293 18.64 -1.29 -22.81
C GLU A 293 18.65 0.03 -22.04
N ASP A 294 18.49 -0.04 -20.72
CA ASP A 294 18.52 1.13 -19.83
C ASP A 294 19.09 0.78 -18.45
N GLU A 295 20.36 1.16 -18.24
CA GLU A 295 21.05 1.02 -16.95
C GLU A 295 20.40 1.86 -15.85
N ALA A 296 19.73 2.96 -16.20
CA ALA A 296 19.15 3.93 -15.29
C ALA A 296 17.64 3.75 -15.05
N ALA A 297 17.04 2.67 -15.57
CA ALA A 297 15.62 2.41 -15.41
C ALA A 297 15.20 2.37 -13.92
N GLU A 298 14.12 3.10 -13.62
CA GLU A 298 13.57 3.23 -12.27
C GLU A 298 12.04 3.22 -12.30
N ILE A 299 11.45 2.75 -11.20
CA ILE A 299 10.02 2.90 -10.95
C ILE A 299 9.80 4.18 -10.15
N ARG A 300 8.92 5.03 -10.65
CA ARG A 300 8.51 6.26 -9.97
C ARG A 300 7.23 5.96 -9.20
N TRP A 301 7.30 6.15 -7.90
CA TRP A 301 6.18 6.00 -7.00
C TRP A 301 5.76 7.36 -6.49
N ARG A 302 4.45 7.53 -6.32
CA ARG A 302 3.88 8.57 -5.50
C ARG A 302 3.09 7.91 -4.38
N VAL A 303 3.23 8.44 -3.18
CA VAL A 303 2.64 7.89 -1.97
C VAL A 303 2.01 9.03 -1.18
N ASP A 304 0.70 8.95 -0.96
CA ASP A 304 -0.08 9.90 -0.17
C ASP A 304 -0.25 9.34 1.26
N ILE A 305 0.47 9.93 2.23
CA ILE A 305 0.45 9.54 3.66
C ILE A 305 0.12 10.77 4.49
N ASN A 306 -0.92 10.69 5.33
CA ASN A 306 -1.30 11.76 6.26
C ASN A 306 -1.52 13.12 5.58
N GLY A 307 -2.14 13.11 4.39
CA GLY A 307 -2.31 14.32 3.58
C GLY A 307 -0.99 14.92 3.04
N GLY A 308 0.12 14.19 3.08
CA GLY A 308 1.35 14.55 2.37
C GLY A 308 1.52 13.66 1.13
N SER A 309 1.79 14.25 -0.03
CA SER A 309 2.21 13.51 -1.22
C SER A 309 3.74 13.45 -1.25
N TYR A 310 4.28 12.26 -1.43
CA TYR A 310 5.72 12.00 -1.44
C TYR A 310 6.10 11.23 -2.70
N ALA A 311 7.11 11.71 -3.42
CA ALA A 311 7.72 10.98 -4.52
C ALA A 311 8.80 10.02 -3.99
N PHE A 312 8.72 8.76 -4.42
CA PHE A 312 9.75 7.76 -4.18
C PHE A 312 10.18 7.15 -5.50
N ARG A 313 11.38 6.55 -5.52
CA ARG A 313 11.92 5.90 -6.71
C ARG A 313 12.57 4.60 -6.30
N THR A 314 12.28 3.50 -7.00
CA THR A 314 12.99 2.23 -6.82
C THR A 314 13.77 1.91 -8.09
N GLY A 315 15.09 1.80 -7.96
CA GLY A 315 15.96 1.38 -9.05
C GLY A 315 16.13 -0.14 -9.06
N ARG A 316 16.97 -0.65 -9.97
CA ARG A 316 17.29 -2.07 -10.05
C ARG A 316 17.77 -2.63 -8.72
N SER A 317 17.29 -3.84 -8.39
CA SER A 317 17.67 -4.54 -7.19
C SER A 317 19.18 -4.80 -7.11
N GLU A 318 19.71 -4.90 -5.89
CA GLU A 318 21.12 -5.16 -5.63
C GLU A 318 21.55 -6.60 -5.95
N HIS A 319 20.59 -7.51 -6.19
CA HIS A 319 20.80 -8.93 -6.52
C HIS A 319 21.30 -9.13 -7.96
N LEU A 320 22.05 -10.21 -8.18
CA LEU A 320 22.64 -10.49 -9.49
C LEU A 320 21.56 -11.00 -10.46
N GLY A 321 21.49 -10.44 -11.67
CA GLY A 321 20.50 -10.86 -12.67
C GLY A 321 19.09 -10.32 -12.41
N ALA A 322 18.93 -9.35 -11.51
CA ALA A 322 17.63 -8.75 -11.25
C ALA A 322 17.11 -7.95 -12.46
N SER A 323 16.06 -8.49 -13.08
CA SER A 323 15.17 -7.78 -14.02
C SER A 323 14.12 -6.94 -13.30
N THR A 324 14.19 -6.83 -11.98
CA THR A 324 13.21 -6.13 -11.16
C THR A 324 13.82 -5.01 -10.32
N SER A 325 12.98 -4.06 -9.93
CA SER A 325 13.32 -3.00 -8.99
C SER A 325 13.43 -3.52 -7.57
N GLU A 326 14.14 -2.78 -6.72
CA GLU A 326 14.21 -3.07 -5.29
C GLU A 326 12.84 -2.89 -4.60
N ILE A 327 12.64 -3.64 -3.52
CA ILE A 327 11.54 -3.42 -2.56
C ILE A 327 11.90 -2.22 -1.67
N LEU A 328 10.94 -1.34 -1.43
CA LEU A 328 11.12 -0.15 -0.59
C LEU A 328 10.12 -0.10 0.57
N ASP A 329 10.64 -0.18 1.80
CA ASP A 329 9.84 -0.07 3.03
C ASP A 329 9.82 1.39 3.56
N ILE A 330 8.65 2.04 3.51
CA ILE A 330 8.40 3.41 3.95
C ILE A 330 7.73 3.41 5.34
N PRO A 331 8.31 4.01 6.39
CA PRO A 331 7.70 4.02 7.71
C PRO A 331 6.42 4.84 7.79
N VAL A 332 5.33 4.23 8.26
CA VAL A 332 4.06 4.92 8.55
C VAL A 332 4.19 5.61 9.91
N ARG A 333 4.14 6.94 9.94
CA ARG A 333 4.53 7.73 11.12
C ARG A 333 3.41 7.97 12.13
N ALA A 334 2.15 7.82 11.73
CA ALA A 334 0.98 7.99 12.59
C ALA A 334 -0.08 6.94 12.24
N PRO A 335 -1.04 6.64 13.14
CA PRO A 335 -2.21 5.84 12.79
C PRO A 335 -3.09 6.63 11.82
N LEU A 336 -3.21 6.15 10.57
CA LEU A 336 -3.99 6.77 9.50
C LEU A 336 -5.21 5.90 9.19
N ARG A 337 -6.19 6.44 8.44
CA ARG A 337 -7.30 5.63 7.91
C ARG A 337 -6.86 4.85 6.68
N ASP A 338 -6.21 5.53 5.75
CA ASP A 338 -5.75 4.98 4.48
C ASP A 338 -4.41 5.57 4.04
N ILE A 339 -3.81 4.93 3.03
CA ILE A 339 -2.63 5.39 2.30
C ILE A 339 -2.88 5.20 0.81
N GLY A 340 -2.75 6.27 0.03
CA GLY A 340 -2.76 6.20 -1.43
C GLY A 340 -1.37 5.87 -1.97
N VAL A 341 -1.29 4.98 -2.95
CA VAL A 341 -0.03 4.61 -3.64
C VAL A 341 -0.25 4.61 -5.13
N HIS A 342 0.63 5.26 -5.87
CA HIS A 342 0.57 5.39 -7.32
C HIS A 342 1.92 4.97 -7.91
N ASN A 343 1.92 4.06 -8.86
CA ASN A 343 3.07 3.76 -9.72
C ASN A 343 2.94 4.60 -10.99
N LEU A 344 3.73 5.67 -11.09
CA LEU A 344 3.70 6.59 -12.23
C LEU A 344 4.34 5.99 -13.49
N THR A 345 5.20 4.97 -13.34
CA THR A 345 5.86 4.31 -14.48
C THR A 345 4.90 3.41 -15.25
N HIS A 346 3.96 2.76 -14.56
CA HIS A 346 3.00 1.83 -15.17
C HIS A 346 1.54 2.29 -15.03
N GLY A 347 1.28 3.49 -14.50
CA GLY A 347 -0.06 4.07 -14.34
C GLY A 347 -0.94 3.38 -13.28
N GLN A 348 -0.34 2.65 -12.32
CA GLN A 348 -1.09 1.82 -11.36
C GLN A 348 -1.39 2.59 -10.08
N ARG A 349 -2.46 2.22 -9.37
CA ARG A 349 -2.96 2.94 -8.20
C ARG A 349 -3.56 1.99 -7.18
N TRP A 350 -3.32 2.26 -5.89
CA TRP A 350 -3.85 1.50 -4.77
C TRP A 350 -4.26 2.44 -3.64
N SER A 351 -5.32 2.06 -2.92
CA SER A 351 -5.70 2.65 -1.64
C SER A 351 -5.65 1.58 -0.57
N LEU A 352 -4.78 1.76 0.42
CA LEU A 352 -4.51 0.77 1.46
C LEU A 352 -5.19 1.20 2.76
N PRO A 353 -6.16 0.45 3.28
CA PRO A 353 -6.68 0.71 4.62
C PRO A 353 -5.58 0.47 5.65
N VAL A 354 -5.47 1.37 6.62
CA VAL A 354 -4.56 1.25 7.75
C VAL A 354 -5.38 0.99 9.01
N VAL A 355 -5.77 2.02 9.76
CA VAL A 355 -6.51 1.88 11.02
C VAL A 355 -7.98 2.22 10.81
N ASP A 356 -8.85 1.27 11.13
CA ASP A 356 -10.29 1.50 11.24
C ASP A 356 -10.62 2.19 12.57
N GLY A 357 -11.50 3.21 12.53
CA GLY A 357 -11.96 3.92 13.73
C GLY A 357 -12.75 3.04 14.70
N ASP A 358 -13.56 2.12 14.15
CA ASP A 358 -14.39 1.19 14.93
C ASP A 358 -13.54 0.10 15.56
N HIS A 359 -12.52 -0.37 14.82
CA HIS A 359 -11.59 -1.42 15.25
C HIS A 359 -10.13 -0.96 15.09
N PRO A 360 -9.56 -0.17 16.02
CA PRO A 360 -8.23 0.39 15.87
C PRO A 360 -7.15 -0.62 16.24
N ALA A 361 -7.07 -1.71 15.48
CA ALA A 361 -6.08 -2.75 15.66
C ALA A 361 -5.64 -3.31 14.31
N LEU A 362 -4.34 -3.45 14.12
CA LEU A 362 -3.74 -4.16 13.00
C LEU A 362 -3.25 -5.50 13.49
N VAL A 363 -3.49 -6.56 12.73
CA VAL A 363 -3.08 -7.92 13.07
C VAL A 363 -2.07 -8.39 12.04
N PHE A 364 -0.92 -8.85 12.50
CA PHE A 364 0.17 -9.34 11.66
C PHE A 364 0.58 -10.75 12.08
N THR A 365 1.12 -11.51 11.13
CA THR A 365 1.90 -12.72 11.41
C THR A 365 3.14 -12.39 12.26
N GLU A 366 3.78 -13.41 12.83
CA GLU A 366 5.07 -13.23 13.52
C GLU A 366 6.16 -12.60 12.65
N ARG A 367 6.15 -12.94 11.34
CA ARG A 367 7.06 -12.39 10.33
C ARG A 367 6.64 -11.01 9.82
N GLY A 368 5.51 -10.46 10.28
CA GLY A 368 5.05 -9.11 9.97
C GLY A 368 4.15 -8.98 8.74
N GLY A 369 3.78 -10.07 8.06
CA GLY A 369 2.75 -10.06 7.01
C GLY A 369 1.36 -9.74 7.58
N ASP A 370 0.56 -8.95 6.87
CA ASP A 370 -0.74 -8.46 7.29
C ASP A 370 -1.82 -9.56 7.31
N LEU A 371 -2.67 -9.53 8.35
CA LEU A 371 -3.83 -10.41 8.57
C LEU A 371 -5.07 -9.58 8.97
N THR A 372 -5.00 -8.25 8.87
CA THR A 372 -5.98 -7.34 9.47
C THR A 372 -7.38 -7.52 8.88
N SER A 373 -7.49 -7.74 7.56
CA SER A 373 -8.77 -7.92 6.87
C SER A 373 -9.42 -9.27 7.09
N LEU A 374 -8.69 -10.27 7.60
CA LEU A 374 -9.20 -11.63 7.77
C LEU A 374 -10.15 -11.72 8.99
N ALA A 375 -11.31 -12.32 8.76
CA ALA A 375 -12.31 -12.71 9.74
C ALA A 375 -11.93 -14.01 10.47
N SER A 376 -11.12 -14.87 9.85
CA SER A 376 -10.60 -16.14 10.39
C SER A 376 -9.06 -16.12 10.44
N ILE A 377 -8.49 -16.48 11.60
CA ILE A 377 -7.03 -16.52 11.81
C ILE A 377 -6.58 -17.95 12.10
N HIS A 378 -5.70 -18.47 11.24
CA HIS A 378 -5.11 -19.82 11.33
C HIS A 378 -3.67 -19.79 11.86
N ARG A 379 -3.42 -19.04 12.94
CA ARG A 379 -2.10 -18.89 13.54
C ARG A 379 -2.21 -18.98 15.06
N ASN A 380 -1.30 -19.74 15.68
CA ASN A 380 -1.18 -19.80 17.14
C ASN A 380 -0.61 -18.53 17.76
N THR A 381 0.12 -17.74 16.99
CA THR A 381 0.73 -16.50 17.49
C THR A 381 0.64 -15.42 16.43
N VAL A 382 0.24 -14.22 16.87
CA VAL A 382 0.11 -13.03 16.03
C VAL A 382 0.69 -11.82 16.76
N ASN A 383 1.13 -10.84 15.99
CA ASN A 383 1.51 -9.53 16.50
C ASN A 383 0.36 -8.55 16.24
N VAL A 384 -0.15 -7.91 17.28
CA VAL A 384 -1.22 -6.91 17.19
C VAL A 384 -0.69 -5.53 17.51
N VAL A 385 -0.90 -4.58 16.60
CA VAL A 385 -0.63 -3.16 16.82
C VAL A 385 -1.92 -2.48 17.25
N CYS A 386 -1.96 -1.95 18.47
CA CYS A 386 -3.17 -1.39 19.07
C CYS A 386 -2.85 -0.27 20.07
N PRO A 387 -3.84 0.56 20.44
CA PRO A 387 -3.73 1.49 21.56
C PRO A 387 -3.28 0.84 22.87
N ALA A 388 -2.43 1.51 23.63
CA ALA A 388 -1.88 0.99 24.89
C ALA A 388 -2.95 0.74 25.97
N ASP A 389 -4.08 1.45 25.92
CA ASP A 389 -5.19 1.34 26.86
C ASP A 389 -6.20 0.23 26.52
N THR A 390 -6.07 -0.42 25.35
CA THR A 390 -6.92 -1.55 24.96
C THR A 390 -6.49 -2.87 25.59
N VAL A 391 -7.40 -3.84 25.61
CA VAL A 391 -7.13 -5.21 26.09
C VAL A 391 -7.54 -6.21 25.01
N ALA A 392 -6.69 -7.20 24.75
CA ALA A 392 -7.04 -8.32 23.88
C ALA A 392 -7.91 -9.34 24.66
N VAL A 393 -9.09 -9.65 24.13
CA VAL A 393 -10.07 -10.55 24.74
C VAL A 393 -10.56 -11.58 23.73
N ASP A 394 -11.01 -12.71 24.25
CA ASP A 394 -11.78 -13.73 23.55
C ASP A 394 -13.25 -13.58 23.99
N PRO A 395 -14.10 -12.85 23.23
CA PRO A 395 -15.51 -12.65 23.58
C PRO A 395 -16.33 -13.95 23.64
N VAL A 396 -15.93 -14.98 22.91
CA VAL A 396 -16.64 -16.27 22.87
C VAL A 396 -16.40 -17.06 24.16
N GLN A 397 -15.19 -17.02 24.72
CA GLN A 397 -14.85 -17.67 25.99
C GLN A 397 -14.95 -16.73 27.21
N ASP A 398 -15.18 -15.45 26.97
CA ASP A 398 -15.24 -14.37 27.97
C ASP A 398 -13.99 -14.30 28.87
N ARG A 399 -12.81 -14.36 28.23
CA ARG A 399 -11.51 -14.31 28.93
C ARG A 399 -10.48 -13.44 28.19
N PRO A 400 -9.50 -12.85 28.90
CA PRO A 400 -8.40 -12.14 28.25
C PRO A 400 -7.49 -13.10 27.47
N VAL A 401 -6.95 -12.61 26.35
CA VAL A 401 -5.94 -13.31 25.55
C VAL A 401 -4.56 -13.09 26.17
N ALA A 402 -3.73 -14.13 26.20
CA ALA A 402 -2.41 -14.05 26.81
C ALA A 402 -1.43 -13.23 25.95
N VAL A 403 -0.76 -12.26 26.57
CA VAL A 403 0.28 -11.44 25.93
C VAL A 403 1.66 -12.02 26.26
N GLN A 404 2.39 -12.49 25.24
CA GLN A 404 3.73 -13.04 25.39
C GLN A 404 4.77 -11.93 25.66
N TRP A 405 4.68 -10.83 24.91
CA TRP A 405 5.48 -9.63 25.11
C TRP A 405 4.76 -8.39 24.56
N GLU A 406 5.13 -7.22 25.10
CA GLU A 406 4.63 -5.91 24.66
C GLU A 406 5.81 -4.95 24.41
N ARG A 407 5.74 -4.15 23.35
CA ARG A 407 6.72 -3.11 23.03
C ARG A 407 6.03 -1.83 22.55
N PRO A 408 6.54 -0.63 22.91
CA PRO A 408 6.01 0.61 22.37
C PRO A 408 6.32 0.74 20.87
N MET A 409 5.37 1.32 20.14
CA MET A 409 5.59 1.72 18.75
C MET A 409 6.60 2.85 18.66
N LYS A 410 7.43 2.85 17.62
CA LYS A 410 8.50 3.84 17.46
C LYS A 410 7.99 5.25 17.14
N THR A 411 6.93 5.35 16.35
CA THR A 411 6.40 6.62 15.84
C THR A 411 4.97 6.91 16.27
N TRP A 412 4.21 5.89 16.68
CA TRP A 412 2.80 6.04 17.07
C TRP A 412 2.73 6.21 18.59
N GLU A 413 2.63 7.46 19.04
CA GLU A 413 2.51 7.77 20.47
C GLU A 413 1.20 7.19 21.04
N GLY A 414 1.28 6.52 22.20
CA GLY A 414 0.14 5.86 22.81
C GLY A 414 -0.22 4.48 22.21
N TRP A 415 0.55 3.97 21.25
CA TRP A 415 0.34 2.65 20.64
C TRP A 415 1.45 1.65 21.01
N VAL A 416 1.08 0.38 21.04
CA VAL A 416 1.95 -0.75 21.37
C VAL A 416 1.82 -1.88 20.36
N ILE A 417 2.85 -2.72 20.29
CA ILE A 417 2.85 -4.02 19.64
C ILE A 417 2.73 -5.07 20.74
N ARG A 418 1.74 -5.95 20.63
CA ARG A 418 1.55 -7.11 21.52
C ARG A 418 1.67 -8.39 20.72
N SER A 419 2.56 -9.28 21.13
CA SER A 419 2.55 -10.65 20.65
C SER A 419 1.55 -11.45 21.49
N LEU A 420 0.54 -12.00 20.83
CA LEU A 420 -0.58 -12.70 21.46
C LEU A 420 -0.46 -14.21 21.22
N ASP A 421 -0.68 -14.99 22.26
CA ASP A 421 -0.85 -16.43 22.16
C ASP A 421 -2.33 -16.76 21.95
N LEU A 422 -2.63 -17.40 20.83
CA LEU A 422 -3.96 -17.76 20.37
C LEU A 422 -4.24 -19.26 20.45
N THR A 423 -3.30 -20.06 20.99
CA THR A 423 -3.36 -21.53 20.96
C THR A 423 -4.68 -22.10 21.50
N ASP A 424 -5.19 -21.55 22.61
CA ASP A 424 -6.44 -22.00 23.23
C ASP A 424 -7.64 -21.08 22.91
N CYS A 425 -7.46 -20.04 22.10
CA CYS A 425 -8.49 -19.05 21.80
C CYS A 425 -9.48 -19.54 20.74
N LEU A 426 -10.73 -19.11 20.86
CA LEU A 426 -11.79 -19.30 19.86
C LEU A 426 -12.02 -18.03 19.05
N SER A 427 -11.71 -16.88 19.64
CA SER A 427 -11.95 -15.58 19.02
C SER A 427 -10.97 -14.52 19.48
N LEU A 428 -10.79 -13.47 18.67
CA LEU A 428 -9.93 -12.34 18.98
C LEU A 428 -10.68 -11.02 18.76
N HIS A 429 -10.71 -10.20 19.81
CA HIS A 429 -11.16 -8.83 19.75
C HIS A 429 -10.26 -7.93 20.61
N ILE A 430 -10.07 -6.69 20.16
CA ILE A 430 -9.31 -5.67 20.90
C ILE A 430 -10.32 -4.70 21.52
N GLU A 431 -10.56 -4.87 22.82
CA GLU A 431 -11.56 -4.13 23.58
C GLU A 431 -11.02 -2.77 24.04
N LYS A 432 -11.79 -1.71 23.78
CA LYS A 432 -11.54 -0.37 24.32
C LYS A 432 -12.18 -0.22 25.71
N PRO A 433 -11.53 0.48 26.66
CA PRO A 433 -12.13 0.75 27.97
C PRO A 433 -13.49 1.45 27.85
N GLY A 434 -14.55 0.86 28.43
CA GLY A 434 -15.89 1.44 28.48
C GLY A 434 -16.69 1.35 27.17
N ALA A 435 -16.18 0.69 26.13
CA ALA A 435 -16.94 0.40 24.92
C ALA A 435 -18.00 -0.70 25.17
N HIS A 436 -19.05 -0.70 24.35
CA HIS A 436 -20.00 -1.81 24.34
C HIS A 436 -19.33 -3.06 23.73
N ARG A 437 -19.72 -4.25 24.20
CA ARG A 437 -19.24 -5.49 23.58
C ARG A 437 -19.56 -5.47 22.08
N PRO A 438 -18.61 -5.91 21.22
CA PRO A 438 -18.81 -5.95 19.78
C PRO A 438 -19.94 -6.91 19.42
N SER A 439 -20.56 -6.71 18.25
CA SER A 439 -21.35 -7.78 17.62
C SER A 439 -20.41 -8.94 17.29
N MET A 440 -20.85 -10.18 17.50
CA MET A 440 -20.06 -11.36 17.12
C MET A 440 -19.76 -11.40 15.62
N ASP A 441 -20.56 -10.71 14.79
CA ASP A 441 -20.30 -10.55 13.35
C ASP A 441 -19.11 -9.61 13.03
N SER A 442 -18.52 -8.96 14.03
CA SER A 442 -17.29 -8.15 13.90
C SER A 442 -16.07 -8.79 14.59
N VAL A 443 -16.27 -9.91 15.29
CA VAL A 443 -15.22 -10.61 16.02
C VAL A 443 -14.51 -11.59 15.06
N ARG A 444 -13.19 -11.69 15.18
CA ARG A 444 -12.41 -12.66 14.39
C ARG A 444 -12.46 -14.04 15.03
N ALA A 445 -12.67 -15.08 14.23
CA ALA A 445 -12.54 -16.47 14.66
C ALA A 445 -11.07 -16.90 14.66
N ILE A 446 -10.74 -17.78 15.60
CA ILE A 446 -9.42 -18.40 15.73
C ILE A 446 -9.57 -19.91 15.50
N ASP A 447 -8.89 -20.44 14.49
CA ASP A 447 -8.77 -21.89 14.26
C ASP A 447 -7.38 -22.28 13.74
N PRO A 448 -6.40 -22.46 14.65
CA PRO A 448 -5.03 -22.77 14.26
C PRO A 448 -4.82 -24.21 13.79
N ARG A 449 -5.80 -25.10 14.02
CA ARG A 449 -5.72 -26.53 13.63
C ARG A 449 -5.67 -26.75 12.12
N GLN A 450 -5.91 -25.69 11.35
CA GLN A 450 -6.10 -25.76 9.90
C GLN A 450 -4.81 -25.45 9.11
N ARG A 451 -3.64 -25.26 9.75
CA ARG A 451 -2.45 -24.81 9.01
C ARG A 451 -1.17 -25.58 9.31
N VAL A 452 -0.59 -26.11 8.24
CA VAL A 452 0.75 -26.70 8.20
C VAL A 452 1.81 -25.60 8.27
N LEU A 453 2.91 -25.86 8.99
CA LEU A 453 4.00 -24.88 9.19
C LEU A 453 5.31 -25.37 8.57
N PHE A 454 5.92 -24.54 7.73
CA PHE A 454 7.30 -24.71 7.28
C PHE A 454 8.26 -24.12 8.30
N ILE A 455 9.20 -24.93 8.76
CA ILE A 455 10.22 -24.58 9.75
C ILE A 455 11.58 -24.58 9.06
N GLU A 456 12.11 -23.38 8.83
CA GLU A 456 13.47 -23.18 8.33
C GLU A 456 14.50 -23.47 9.44
N PRO A 457 15.68 -24.03 9.11
CA PRO A 457 16.80 -24.12 10.05
C PRO A 457 17.22 -22.73 10.55
N GLU A 458 17.55 -22.61 11.85
CA GLU A 458 17.83 -21.31 12.49
C GLU A 458 18.98 -20.52 11.83
N ASP A 459 20.04 -21.21 11.39
CA ASP A 459 21.25 -20.59 10.82
C ASP A 459 21.36 -20.84 9.31
N ALA A 460 21.26 -19.77 8.53
CA ALA A 460 21.70 -19.75 7.13
C ALA A 460 23.23 -19.62 7.04
N VAL A 461 23.81 -20.06 5.92
CA VAL A 461 25.24 -19.97 5.69
C VAL A 461 25.64 -18.53 5.39
N ASP A 462 26.49 -17.94 6.23
CA ASP A 462 26.97 -16.57 6.08
C ASP A 462 27.79 -16.34 4.80
N SER A 463 27.80 -15.10 4.32
CA SER A 463 28.61 -14.62 3.18
C SER A 463 28.24 -15.20 1.80
N VAL A 464 27.24 -16.05 1.72
CA VAL A 464 26.76 -16.65 0.48
C VAL A 464 25.25 -16.49 0.36
N GLU A 465 24.80 -16.26 -0.86
CA GLU A 465 23.40 -16.20 -1.24
C GLU A 465 23.28 -16.79 -2.64
N THR A 466 22.07 -17.13 -3.07
CA THR A 466 21.87 -17.58 -4.44
C THR A 466 21.79 -16.38 -5.40
N ALA A 467 21.80 -16.63 -6.71
CA ALA A 467 21.65 -15.58 -7.71
C ALA A 467 20.32 -14.81 -7.54
N SER A 468 19.24 -15.51 -7.17
CA SER A 468 17.93 -14.92 -6.87
C SER A 468 17.88 -14.17 -5.53
N GLY A 469 18.97 -14.16 -4.75
CA GLY A 469 19.05 -13.46 -3.46
C GLY A 469 18.54 -14.27 -2.27
N LYS A 470 18.32 -15.59 -2.42
CA LYS A 470 17.89 -16.46 -1.33
C LYS A 470 19.05 -16.80 -0.40
N ARG A 471 18.71 -16.97 0.88
CA ARG A 471 19.66 -17.50 1.87
C ARG A 471 19.86 -18.98 1.66
N ILE A 472 21.12 -19.41 1.66
CA ILE A 472 21.47 -20.83 1.51
C ILE A 472 21.50 -21.47 2.89
N HIS A 473 20.75 -22.55 3.06
CA HIS A 473 20.79 -23.39 4.26
C HIS A 473 21.64 -24.65 4.03
N SER A 474 22.15 -25.23 5.12
CA SER A 474 22.95 -26.46 5.10
C SER A 474 22.18 -27.71 5.54
N SER A 475 20.95 -27.55 5.99
CA SER A 475 20.08 -28.61 6.53
C SER A 475 18.69 -28.55 5.90
N SER A 476 17.98 -29.67 5.88
CA SER A 476 16.65 -29.76 5.27
C SER A 476 15.64 -28.79 5.89
N LEU A 477 14.70 -28.33 5.06
CA LEU A 477 13.43 -27.76 5.48
C LEU A 477 12.61 -28.80 6.25
N ARG A 478 11.91 -28.36 7.30
CA ARG A 478 10.98 -29.21 8.07
C ARG A 478 9.56 -28.72 7.93
N VAL A 479 8.62 -29.65 8.05
CA VAL A 479 7.19 -29.39 8.00
C VAL A 479 6.57 -29.92 9.27
N GLU A 480 5.81 -29.08 9.98
CA GLU A 480 5.04 -29.45 11.16
C GLU A 480 3.55 -29.48 10.81
N PHE A 481 2.93 -30.64 11.02
CA PHE A 481 1.49 -30.85 10.88
C PHE A 481 0.81 -30.78 12.24
N PRO A 482 -0.27 -29.99 12.38
CA PRO A 482 -1.12 -30.05 13.56
C PRO A 482 -1.87 -31.40 13.62
N PRO A 483 -2.49 -31.74 14.77
CA PRO A 483 -3.42 -32.86 14.84
C PRO A 483 -4.53 -32.75 13.80
N THR A 484 -4.90 -33.87 13.17
CA THR A 484 -5.89 -33.89 12.10
C THR A 484 -7.28 -33.54 12.64
N ILE A 485 -8.07 -32.84 11.83
CA ILE A 485 -9.40 -32.37 12.24
C ILE A 485 -10.37 -33.56 12.43
N SER A 486 -10.24 -34.59 11.60
CA SER A 486 -11.04 -35.81 11.65
C SER A 486 -10.64 -36.76 12.78
N GLY A 487 -9.44 -36.60 13.35
CA GLY A 487 -8.84 -37.57 14.26
C GLY A 487 -8.47 -38.90 13.59
N ALA A 488 -8.44 -38.94 12.25
CA ALA A 488 -7.98 -40.05 11.44
C ALA A 488 -6.63 -39.73 10.78
N GLU A 489 -5.97 -40.75 10.25
CA GLU A 489 -4.79 -40.56 9.39
C GLU A 489 -5.20 -39.82 8.10
N GLU A 490 -4.37 -38.87 7.66
CA GLU A 490 -4.62 -38.09 6.44
C GLU A 490 -3.47 -38.30 5.44
N THR A 491 -3.81 -38.38 4.16
CA THR A 491 -2.81 -38.42 3.08
C THR A 491 -2.59 -37.03 2.50
N TRP A 492 -1.39 -36.52 2.69
CA TRP A 492 -0.90 -35.29 2.08
C TRP A 492 -0.05 -35.62 0.87
N HIS A 493 0.14 -34.68 -0.04
CA HIS A 493 0.98 -34.87 -1.21
C HIS A 493 2.07 -33.81 -1.25
N LEU A 494 3.33 -34.25 -1.34
CA LEU A 494 4.51 -33.42 -1.42
C LEU A 494 5.01 -33.39 -2.87
N SER A 495 5.15 -32.19 -3.42
CA SER A 495 5.75 -31.98 -4.75
C SER A 495 6.85 -30.93 -4.65
N VAL A 496 7.96 -31.17 -5.36
CA VAL A 496 9.11 -30.26 -5.36
C VAL A 496 9.48 -29.93 -6.81
N SER A 497 9.59 -28.64 -7.11
CA SER A 497 10.15 -28.14 -8.37
C SER A 497 11.36 -27.26 -8.13
N ALA A 498 12.18 -27.10 -9.17
CA ALA A 498 13.27 -26.14 -9.19
C ALA A 498 12.68 -24.73 -9.20
N TYR A 499 13.24 -23.83 -8.41
CA TYR A 499 12.79 -22.44 -8.42
C TYR A 499 13.35 -21.71 -9.65
N ALA A 500 12.46 -21.26 -10.54
CA ALA A 500 12.81 -20.49 -11.73
C ALA A 500 12.75 -18.96 -11.53
N GLY A 501 12.12 -18.49 -10.45
CA GLY A 501 11.87 -17.08 -10.19
C GLY A 501 10.43 -16.81 -9.77
N PRO A 502 10.10 -15.60 -9.30
CA PRO A 502 8.71 -15.22 -9.00
C PRO A 502 7.87 -15.20 -10.27
N GLY A 503 6.72 -15.87 -10.25
CA GLY A 503 5.83 -15.96 -11.42
C GLY A 503 6.31 -16.87 -12.56
N GLU A 504 7.48 -17.50 -12.42
CA GLU A 504 8.07 -18.39 -13.45
C GLU A 504 7.91 -19.86 -13.04
N ILE A 505 7.60 -20.70 -14.03
CA ILE A 505 7.38 -22.14 -13.81
C ILE A 505 8.72 -22.86 -13.76
N GLY A 506 8.90 -23.64 -12.69
CA GLY A 506 10.05 -24.51 -12.46
C GLY A 506 10.00 -25.84 -13.19
N GLU A 507 11.15 -26.49 -13.37
CA GLU A 507 11.21 -27.92 -13.73
C GLU A 507 10.88 -28.78 -12.50
N ASP A 508 10.00 -29.77 -12.65
CA ASP A 508 9.68 -30.69 -11.56
C ASP A 508 10.90 -31.55 -11.19
N VAL A 509 11.26 -31.55 -9.90
CA VAL A 509 12.42 -32.27 -9.37
C VAL A 509 12.01 -33.64 -8.82
N SER A 510 10.81 -33.72 -8.23
CA SER A 510 10.22 -34.96 -7.76
C SER A 510 8.79 -35.12 -8.28
N GLU A 511 8.37 -36.37 -8.48
CA GLU A 511 6.94 -36.67 -8.65
C GLU A 511 6.17 -36.35 -7.34
N GLU A 512 4.84 -36.31 -7.43
CA GLU A 512 3.98 -36.08 -6.29
C GLU A 512 4.03 -37.29 -5.33
N GLU A 513 4.62 -37.09 -4.15
CA GLU A 513 4.84 -38.14 -3.14
C GLU A 513 3.74 -38.12 -2.06
N PRO A 514 3.05 -39.24 -1.79
CA PRO A 514 2.05 -39.31 -0.72
C PRO A 514 2.74 -39.40 0.65
N LEU A 515 2.33 -38.53 1.56
CA LEU A 515 2.75 -38.46 2.95
C LEU A 515 1.59 -38.86 3.87
N GLU A 516 1.74 -39.98 4.57
CA GLU A 516 0.78 -40.43 5.60
C GLU A 516 1.02 -39.66 6.91
N VAL A 517 0.10 -38.78 7.25
CA VAL A 517 0.14 -37.96 8.48
C VAL A 517 -0.71 -38.63 9.56
N PRO A 518 -0.12 -39.01 10.72
CA PRO A 518 -0.86 -39.56 11.85
C PRO A 518 -1.90 -38.58 12.42
N ALA A 519 -2.93 -39.11 13.08
CA ALA A 519 -3.99 -38.30 13.68
C ALA A 519 -3.48 -37.26 14.69
N GLU A 520 -2.41 -37.56 15.43
CA GLU A 520 -1.78 -36.63 16.37
C GLU A 520 -0.93 -35.52 15.71
N GLY A 521 -0.73 -35.55 14.38
CA GLY A 521 0.19 -34.68 13.67
C GLY A 521 1.65 -35.17 13.74
N GLY A 522 2.61 -34.32 13.37
CA GLY A 522 4.02 -34.69 13.37
C GLY A 522 4.95 -33.72 12.65
N ILE A 523 6.26 -33.97 12.75
CA ILE A 523 7.30 -33.20 12.05
C ILE A 523 7.99 -34.11 11.03
N PHE A 524 8.10 -33.63 9.79
CA PHE A 524 8.69 -34.36 8.66
C PHE A 524 9.80 -33.52 8.00
N GLU A 525 10.84 -34.19 7.49
CA GLU A 525 11.89 -33.53 6.69
C GLU A 525 11.50 -33.58 5.21
N VAL A 526 11.56 -32.44 4.52
CA VAL A 526 11.20 -32.34 3.10
C VAL A 526 12.26 -32.96 2.20
N PHE A 527 13.53 -32.69 2.51
CA PHE A 527 14.69 -33.20 1.78
C PHE A 527 15.35 -34.26 2.64
N ASP A 528 14.91 -35.51 2.50
CA ASP A 528 15.46 -36.62 3.28
C ASP A 528 16.98 -36.76 3.00
N PRO A 529 17.84 -36.58 4.02
CA PRO A 529 19.28 -36.72 3.88
C PRO A 529 19.71 -38.17 3.65
N GLU A 530 18.88 -39.17 3.92
CA GLU A 530 19.19 -40.59 3.69
C GLU A 530 18.68 -41.11 2.34
N ALA A 531 17.81 -40.37 1.64
CA ALA A 531 17.21 -40.81 0.37
C ALA A 531 18.23 -40.95 -0.78
N TYR A 532 19.29 -40.13 -0.78
CA TYR A 532 20.27 -40.08 -1.86
C TYR A 532 21.72 -40.01 -1.34
N ASP A 533 22.66 -40.66 -2.06
CA ASP A 533 24.10 -40.63 -1.75
C ASP A 533 24.76 -39.26 -2.05
N SER A 534 24.19 -38.51 -3.01
CA SER A 534 24.62 -37.15 -3.37
C SER A 534 23.95 -36.10 -2.47
N PRO A 535 24.61 -34.97 -2.18
CA PRO A 535 24.00 -33.88 -1.42
C PRO A 535 22.93 -33.16 -2.25
N TRP A 536 21.85 -32.72 -1.62
CA TRP A 536 20.88 -31.81 -2.24
C TRP A 536 21.53 -30.44 -2.52
N VAL A 537 21.47 -29.98 -3.78
CA VAL A 537 22.04 -28.71 -4.24
C VAL A 537 21.08 -28.02 -5.20
N GLY A 538 20.43 -26.94 -4.75
CA GLY A 538 19.51 -26.20 -5.61
C GLY A 538 18.68 -25.13 -4.92
N GLU A 539 17.89 -24.43 -5.73
CA GLU A 539 16.75 -23.63 -5.26
C GLU A 539 15.47 -24.40 -5.57
N TYR A 540 14.57 -24.49 -4.60
CA TYR A 540 13.38 -25.30 -4.67
C TYR A 540 12.14 -24.48 -4.33
N LEU A 541 11.04 -24.82 -5.00
CA LEU A 541 9.69 -24.47 -4.60
C LEU A 541 9.00 -25.76 -4.14
N VAL A 542 8.68 -25.79 -2.85
CA VAL A 542 8.05 -26.95 -2.19
C VAL A 542 6.56 -26.71 -2.10
N ARG A 543 5.73 -27.65 -2.56
CA ARG A 543 4.27 -27.64 -2.42
C ARG A 543 3.82 -28.81 -1.57
N LEU A 544 2.95 -28.52 -0.61
CA LEU A 544 2.18 -29.51 0.14
C LEU A 544 0.71 -29.33 -0.19
N ARG A 545 0.09 -30.41 -0.67
CA ARG A 545 -1.34 -30.47 -0.98
C ARG A 545 -2.06 -31.38 0.01
N GLY A 546 -3.05 -30.82 0.70
CA GLY A 546 -3.88 -31.53 1.65
C GLY A 546 -5.05 -32.29 1.00
N PRO A 547 -5.73 -33.16 1.76
CA PRO A 547 -6.87 -33.93 1.28
C PRO A 547 -8.11 -33.09 0.93
N ARG A 548 -8.15 -31.83 1.37
CA ARG A 548 -9.23 -30.85 1.16
C ARG A 548 -8.85 -29.75 0.16
N ASN A 549 -7.91 -30.08 -0.73
CA ASN A 549 -7.30 -29.17 -1.71
C ASN A 549 -6.58 -27.94 -1.13
N GLU A 550 -6.24 -27.98 0.16
CA GLU A 550 -5.38 -26.98 0.80
C GLU A 550 -3.98 -27.05 0.16
N SER A 551 -3.43 -25.90 -0.27
CA SER A 551 -2.14 -25.81 -0.95
C SER A 551 -1.22 -24.89 -0.17
N PHE A 552 -0.08 -25.40 0.29
CA PHE A 552 0.95 -24.62 0.98
C PHE A 552 2.26 -24.67 0.18
N ARG A 553 2.78 -23.49 -0.17
CA ARG A 553 4.04 -23.35 -0.90
C ARG A 553 5.11 -22.70 -0.04
N HIS A 554 6.36 -23.14 -0.19
CA HIS A 554 7.51 -22.55 0.48
C HIS A 554 8.75 -22.55 -0.41
N GLU A 555 9.43 -21.43 -0.42
CA GLU A 555 10.67 -21.24 -1.17
C GLU A 555 11.88 -21.59 -0.30
N PHE A 556 12.79 -22.41 -0.82
CA PHE A 556 13.95 -22.86 -0.04
C PHE A 556 15.19 -23.04 -0.91
N ALA A 557 16.36 -22.64 -0.41
CA ALA A 557 17.65 -22.87 -1.07
C ALA A 557 18.56 -23.71 -0.16
N LEU A 558 19.07 -24.82 -0.69
CA LEU A 558 19.80 -25.83 0.07
C LEU A 558 21.10 -26.20 -0.64
N ILE A 559 22.19 -26.22 0.12
CA ILE A 559 23.40 -26.97 -0.21
C ILE A 559 23.70 -27.84 1.01
N GLU A 560 23.29 -29.11 0.95
CA GLU A 560 23.36 -30.04 2.08
C GLU A 560 24.78 -30.13 2.65
N GLY A 561 24.91 -29.89 3.95
CA GLY A 561 26.19 -29.97 4.67
C GLY A 561 27.18 -28.84 4.37
N LEU A 562 26.79 -27.78 3.65
CA LEU A 562 27.70 -26.68 3.33
C LEU A 562 28.21 -25.95 4.59
N SER A 563 29.53 -25.73 4.62
CA SER A 563 30.19 -24.81 5.55
C SER A 563 31.07 -23.82 4.79
N VAL A 564 30.98 -22.54 5.15
CA VAL A 564 31.75 -21.45 4.53
C VAL A 564 32.67 -20.80 5.55
N GLU A 565 33.94 -20.63 5.17
CA GLU A 565 34.94 -19.93 5.96
C GLU A 565 35.45 -18.68 5.24
N SER A 566 35.23 -17.51 5.85
CA SER A 566 35.71 -16.21 5.34
C SER A 566 36.95 -15.74 6.12
N GLU A 567 38.06 -15.55 5.40
CA GLU A 567 39.33 -15.02 5.90
C GLU A 567 39.52 -13.57 5.42
N PHE A 568 39.21 -12.61 6.30
CA PHE A 568 39.31 -11.17 6.00
C PHE A 568 40.74 -10.68 6.14
N GLU A 569 41.25 -10.02 5.10
CA GLU A 569 42.57 -9.40 5.11
C GLU A 569 42.44 -7.92 5.51
N GLY A 570 43.08 -7.51 6.60
CA GLY A 570 43.12 -6.09 7.00
C GLY A 570 42.98 -5.85 8.50
N ALA A 571 42.37 -4.71 8.85
CA ALA A 571 42.21 -4.28 10.25
C ALA A 571 41.00 -4.93 10.95
N SER A 572 40.02 -5.43 10.21
CA SER A 572 38.90 -6.22 10.76
C SER A 572 39.01 -7.68 10.34
N ALA A 573 38.54 -8.59 11.20
CA ALA A 573 38.45 -10.03 10.97
C ALA A 573 37.02 -10.51 10.69
N VAL A 574 36.05 -9.59 10.59
CA VAL A 574 34.62 -9.91 10.45
C VAL A 574 33.90 -9.17 9.33
N THR A 575 34.48 -8.06 8.81
CA THR A 575 33.84 -7.26 7.76
C THR A 575 34.87 -6.59 6.87
N ARG A 576 34.52 -6.39 5.59
CA ARG A 576 35.35 -5.65 4.64
C ARG A 576 35.24 -4.16 4.90
N LEU A 577 36.40 -3.50 4.99
CA LEU A 577 36.49 -2.08 5.32
C LEU A 577 36.79 -1.25 4.06
N PRO A 578 36.23 -0.04 3.94
CA PRO A 578 36.61 0.86 2.88
C PRO A 578 38.01 1.44 3.10
N LEU A 579 38.85 1.28 2.08
CA LEU A 579 40.20 1.76 1.95
C LEU A 579 40.29 2.72 0.75
N THR A 580 41.42 3.40 0.60
CA THR A 580 41.61 4.38 -0.49
C THR A 580 41.52 3.75 -1.88
N ALA A 581 41.86 2.47 -2.04
CA ALA A 581 41.82 1.77 -3.32
C ALA A 581 40.49 1.03 -3.58
N GLY A 582 39.59 0.95 -2.59
CA GLY A 582 38.38 0.13 -2.63
C GLY A 582 38.18 -0.62 -1.31
N LEU A 583 37.61 -1.82 -1.34
CA LEU A 583 37.39 -2.64 -0.14
C LEU A 583 38.65 -3.39 0.32
N SER A 584 38.70 -3.77 1.61
CA SER A 584 39.71 -4.70 2.08
C SER A 584 39.49 -6.10 1.49
N PRO A 585 40.56 -6.83 1.10
CA PRO A 585 40.42 -8.15 0.49
C PRO A 585 39.84 -9.21 1.46
N VAL A 586 39.27 -10.27 0.89
CA VAL A 586 38.80 -11.44 1.64
C VAL A 586 38.92 -12.69 0.79
N THR A 587 39.29 -13.81 1.42
CA THR A 587 39.29 -15.14 0.81
C THR A 587 38.19 -15.98 1.44
N VAL A 588 37.30 -16.55 0.62
CA VAL A 588 36.19 -17.40 1.05
C VAL A 588 36.45 -18.85 0.62
N ARG A 589 36.27 -19.80 1.54
CA ARG A 589 36.48 -21.24 1.32
C ARG A 589 35.19 -22.01 1.58
N PHE A 590 34.86 -22.92 0.67
CA PHE A 590 33.71 -23.83 0.75
C PHE A 590 34.17 -25.19 1.26
N ARG A 591 33.41 -25.79 2.17
CA ARG A 591 33.66 -27.13 2.70
C ARG A 591 32.37 -27.97 2.63
N PRO A 592 32.43 -29.19 2.11
CA PRO A 592 31.32 -30.12 2.14
C PRO A 592 31.14 -30.74 3.54
N GLY A 593 29.94 -31.27 3.79
CA GLY A 593 29.62 -32.08 4.95
C GLY A 593 30.00 -33.55 4.73
N ASP A 594 29.14 -34.46 5.18
CA ASP A 594 29.36 -35.91 5.05
C ASP A 594 29.25 -36.38 3.58
N LYS A 595 28.33 -35.77 2.82
CA LYS A 595 28.20 -36.00 1.37
C LYS A 595 29.05 -35.00 0.58
N PRO A 596 29.93 -35.45 -0.34
CA PRO A 596 30.80 -34.57 -1.08
C PRO A 596 30.09 -33.90 -2.27
N PHE A 597 30.37 -32.62 -2.50
CA PHE A 597 30.15 -31.92 -3.77
C PHE A 597 31.50 -31.64 -4.45
N GLU A 598 31.50 -31.22 -5.71
CA GLU A 598 32.70 -30.95 -6.49
C GLU A 598 33.62 -29.90 -5.83
N LYS A 599 34.94 -30.07 -5.97
CA LYS A 599 35.89 -29.22 -5.26
C LYS A 599 35.86 -27.77 -5.78
N VAL A 600 35.28 -26.88 -4.99
CA VAL A 600 35.27 -25.44 -5.24
C VAL A 600 36.62 -24.79 -4.86
N PRO A 601 37.33 -24.10 -5.79
CA PRO A 601 38.53 -23.34 -5.46
C PRO A 601 38.24 -22.17 -4.50
N PRO A 602 39.20 -21.77 -3.63
CA PRO A 602 39.02 -20.59 -2.78
C PRO A 602 38.75 -19.32 -3.60
N VAL A 603 37.65 -18.63 -3.29
CA VAL A 603 37.21 -17.41 -3.97
C VAL A 603 37.91 -16.21 -3.31
N LYS A 604 38.63 -15.41 -4.11
CA LYS A 604 39.35 -14.23 -3.62
C LYS A 604 38.69 -12.97 -4.14
N LEU A 605 38.19 -12.14 -3.23
CA LEU A 605 37.66 -10.82 -3.55
C LEU A 605 38.70 -9.76 -3.19
N GLY A 606 39.18 -9.03 -4.19
CA GLY A 606 40.13 -7.93 -4.08
C GLY A 606 39.47 -6.58 -3.79
N ALA A 607 40.21 -5.49 -4.03
CA ALA A 607 39.74 -4.15 -3.67
C ALA A 607 38.58 -3.62 -4.53
N ALA A 608 38.46 -4.07 -5.78
CA ALA A 608 37.40 -3.63 -6.70
C ALA A 608 36.17 -4.55 -6.69
N ASP A 609 36.30 -5.76 -6.12
CA ASP A 609 35.27 -6.79 -6.23
C ASP A 609 34.19 -6.60 -5.16
N ARG A 610 32.94 -6.35 -5.56
CA ARG A 610 31.79 -6.28 -4.64
C ARG A 610 31.42 -7.67 -4.13
N PHE A 611 31.17 -8.57 -5.08
CA PHE A 611 30.85 -9.98 -4.90
C PHE A 611 31.60 -10.79 -5.97
N SER A 612 31.52 -12.12 -5.89
CA SER A 612 31.99 -13.03 -6.93
C SER A 612 30.98 -14.17 -7.08
N THR A 613 30.93 -14.82 -8.23
CA THR A 613 30.06 -15.99 -8.45
C THR A 613 30.88 -17.26 -8.53
N VAL A 614 30.31 -18.34 -8.03
CA VAL A 614 30.85 -19.69 -8.14
C VAL A 614 29.70 -20.67 -8.33
N VAL A 615 29.93 -21.79 -8.99
CA VAL A 615 28.92 -22.84 -9.10
C VAL A 615 29.32 -23.98 -8.17
N VAL A 616 28.37 -24.44 -7.36
CA VAL A 616 28.53 -25.65 -6.56
C VAL A 616 27.82 -26.77 -7.31
N GLU A 617 28.57 -27.81 -7.68
CA GLU A 617 28.09 -28.92 -8.52
C GLU A 617 28.22 -30.26 -7.79
N THR A 618 27.34 -31.21 -8.07
CA THR A 618 27.39 -32.59 -7.55
C THR A 618 27.77 -33.56 -8.67
N GLU A 619 28.27 -34.76 -8.32
CA GLU A 619 28.52 -35.83 -9.32
C GLU A 619 27.24 -36.29 -10.04
N ALA A 620 26.07 -36.05 -9.43
CA ALA A 620 24.76 -36.36 -10.03
C ALA A 620 24.33 -35.35 -11.10
N GLY A 621 25.01 -34.19 -11.19
CA GLY A 621 24.74 -33.15 -12.18
C GLY A 621 23.94 -31.96 -11.65
N ASP A 622 23.58 -31.94 -10.37
CA ASP A 622 22.94 -30.79 -9.74
C ASP A 622 23.94 -29.65 -9.63
N ALA A 623 23.51 -28.43 -9.98
CA ALA A 623 24.37 -27.26 -9.99
C ALA A 623 23.62 -26.03 -9.48
N LEU A 624 24.21 -25.32 -8.52
CA LEU A 624 23.68 -24.07 -8.00
C LEU A 624 24.70 -22.92 -8.15
N PRO A 625 24.37 -21.87 -8.92
CA PRO A 625 25.12 -20.62 -8.91
C PRO A 625 25.01 -19.92 -7.54
N VAL A 626 26.14 -19.82 -6.86
CA VAL A 626 26.29 -19.17 -5.55
C VAL A 626 26.96 -17.81 -5.72
N VAL A 627 26.35 -16.77 -5.17
CA VAL A 627 26.91 -15.43 -5.05
C VAL A 627 27.65 -15.32 -3.73
N VAL A 628 28.95 -15.08 -3.80
CA VAL A 628 29.84 -14.86 -2.67
C VAL A 628 29.87 -13.36 -2.34
N ASN A 629 29.08 -12.96 -1.34
CA ASN A 629 28.86 -11.58 -0.93
C ASN A 629 29.21 -11.39 0.57
N PRO A 630 30.49 -11.42 0.94
CA PRO A 630 30.93 -11.29 2.33
C PRO A 630 30.57 -9.91 2.90
N PRO A 631 30.34 -9.82 4.22
CA PRO A 631 29.90 -8.59 4.87
C PRO A 631 30.88 -7.44 4.64
N ARG A 632 30.31 -6.25 4.40
CA ARG A 632 31.06 -5.00 4.17
C ARG A 632 30.45 -3.85 4.96
N LEU A 633 31.31 -2.92 5.38
CA LEU A 633 30.88 -1.71 6.05
C LEU A 633 30.24 -0.74 5.04
N ARG A 634 28.99 -0.35 5.30
CA ARG A 634 28.27 0.72 4.58
C ARG A 634 28.01 1.88 5.53
N PHE A 635 28.06 3.10 5.04
CA PHE A 635 27.82 4.31 5.83
C PHE A 635 27.01 5.34 5.05
N GLN A 636 26.37 6.24 5.78
CA GLN A 636 25.60 7.36 5.24
C GLN A 636 26.12 8.63 5.90
N LEU A 637 26.86 9.42 5.11
CA LEU A 637 27.30 10.76 5.47
C LEU A 637 26.55 11.76 4.57
N PRO A 638 25.47 12.39 5.06
CA PRO A 638 24.61 13.25 4.25
C PRO A 638 25.34 14.51 3.78
N LEU A 639 25.07 14.90 2.53
CA LEU A 639 25.58 16.12 1.90
C LEU A 639 24.41 17.06 1.59
N LYS A 640 24.67 18.36 1.59
CA LYS A 640 23.67 19.37 1.24
C LYS A 640 23.29 19.25 -0.25
N GLY A 641 21.98 19.17 -0.51
CA GLY A 641 21.43 19.00 -1.85
C GLY A 641 21.67 17.62 -2.46
N GLU A 642 21.93 16.61 -1.63
CA GLU A 642 21.87 15.21 -2.01
C GLU A 642 20.95 14.50 -1.01
N ASP A 643 20.17 13.54 -1.47
CA ASP A 643 19.45 12.67 -0.53
C ASP A 643 20.45 11.82 0.26
N PRO A 644 20.13 11.40 1.50
CA PRO A 644 21.01 10.53 2.26
C PRO A 644 21.18 9.15 1.59
N MET A 645 22.41 8.79 1.18
CA MET A 645 22.69 7.54 0.45
C MET A 645 23.64 6.59 1.18
N TRP A 646 23.41 5.28 1.06
CA TRP A 646 24.35 4.27 1.54
C TRP A 646 25.55 4.18 0.62
N ARG A 647 26.73 4.42 1.19
CA ARG A 647 28.01 4.37 0.50
C ARG A 647 28.93 3.36 1.14
N THR A 648 29.77 2.78 0.32
CA THR A 648 30.87 1.91 0.75
C THR A 648 32.18 2.67 0.54
N GLU A 649 32.33 3.42 -0.54
CA GLU A 649 33.61 4.07 -0.85
C GLU A 649 33.86 5.34 -0.02
N ALA A 650 35.13 5.58 0.36
CA ALA A 650 35.49 6.74 1.17
C ALA A 650 35.36 8.05 0.38
N MET A 651 34.71 9.04 0.99
CA MET A 651 34.36 10.31 0.33
C MET A 651 35.46 11.37 0.46
N ARG A 652 35.43 12.39 -0.40
CA ARG A 652 36.32 13.57 -0.33
C ARG A 652 35.53 14.90 -0.36
N PRO A 653 34.61 15.16 0.60
CA PRO A 653 33.82 16.40 0.59
C PRO A 653 34.60 17.59 1.19
N ALA A 654 34.18 18.81 0.86
CA ALA A 654 34.49 19.96 1.70
C ALA A 654 33.62 19.95 2.96
N ALA A 655 34.13 20.52 4.06
CA ALA A 655 33.37 20.57 5.32
C ALA A 655 32.02 21.30 5.18
N SER A 656 31.97 22.34 4.35
CA SER A 656 30.77 23.13 4.04
C SER A 656 29.65 22.32 3.37
N TRP A 657 30.01 21.22 2.70
CA TRP A 657 29.08 20.38 1.95
C TRP A 657 28.36 19.36 2.81
N ILE A 658 28.92 19.00 3.96
CA ILE A 658 28.30 18.02 4.86
C ILE A 658 27.07 18.66 5.48
N ASP A 659 25.93 17.98 5.38
CA ASP A 659 24.72 18.42 6.06
C ASP A 659 24.75 17.99 7.52
N THR A 660 24.93 18.97 8.41
CA THR A 660 25.01 18.73 9.85
C THR A 660 23.65 18.81 10.56
N SER A 661 22.56 19.06 9.82
CA SER A 661 21.20 19.07 10.38
C SER A 661 20.61 17.66 10.52
N THR A 662 21.26 16.67 9.93
CA THR A 662 20.80 15.28 9.83
C THR A 662 21.69 14.30 10.62
N ARG A 663 21.48 12.99 10.41
CA ARG A 663 22.17 11.92 11.13
C ARG A 663 23.26 11.28 10.29
N PHE A 664 24.39 10.96 10.92
CA PHE A 664 25.33 9.99 10.40
C PHE A 664 24.85 8.58 10.73
N ARG A 665 24.91 7.65 9.77
CA ARG A 665 24.53 6.24 9.97
C ARG A 665 25.60 5.28 9.45
N VAL A 666 25.69 4.10 10.05
CA VAL A 666 26.59 3.01 9.69
C VAL A 666 25.88 1.66 9.80
N ARG A 667 26.13 0.79 8.82
CA ARG A 667 25.81 -0.63 8.84
C ARG A 667 27.12 -1.39 8.73
N PRO A 668 27.64 -1.98 9.82
CA PRO A 668 28.95 -2.63 9.81
C PRO A 668 28.99 -3.93 9.01
N GLY A 669 27.83 -4.55 8.75
CA GLY A 669 27.72 -5.88 8.14
C GLY A 669 28.10 -7.04 9.07
N ALA A 670 28.62 -6.74 10.27
CA ALA A 670 28.99 -7.70 11.30
C ALA A 670 28.86 -7.05 12.70
N PRO A 671 28.80 -7.82 13.79
CA PRO A 671 28.76 -7.28 15.14
C PRO A 671 29.93 -6.31 15.43
N MET A 672 29.62 -5.19 16.10
CA MET A 672 30.60 -4.17 16.49
C MET A 672 30.36 -3.71 17.92
N SER A 673 31.42 -3.48 18.70
CA SER A 673 31.32 -2.92 20.06
C SER A 673 31.99 -1.56 20.21
N ASP A 674 31.45 -0.72 21.10
CA ASP A 674 31.84 0.67 21.36
C ASP A 674 32.06 1.54 20.09
N PRO A 675 31.08 1.62 19.17
CA PRO A 675 31.23 2.40 17.94
C PRO A 675 31.22 3.91 18.19
N ARG A 676 32.12 4.64 17.52
CA ARG A 676 32.30 6.09 17.65
C ARG A 676 32.55 6.76 16.31
N PHE A 677 31.95 7.93 16.11
CA PHE A 677 32.25 8.84 15.02
C PHE A 677 33.29 9.85 15.47
N VAL A 678 34.39 9.98 14.74
CA VAL A 678 35.55 10.79 15.11
C VAL A 678 35.87 11.79 14.01
N VAL A 679 35.89 13.08 14.36
CA VAL A 679 36.39 14.13 13.48
C VAL A 679 37.84 14.43 13.87
N ARG A 680 38.76 14.32 12.91
CA ARG A 680 40.19 14.59 13.07
C ARG A 680 40.64 15.78 12.24
N ASP A 681 41.58 16.55 12.77
CA ASP A 681 42.24 17.64 12.04
C ASP A 681 43.23 17.11 10.98
N ARG A 682 43.85 18.03 10.22
CA ARG A 682 44.88 17.70 9.22
C ARG A 682 46.11 16.95 9.78
N HIS A 683 46.36 17.02 11.08
CA HIS A 683 47.46 16.32 11.75
C HIS A 683 47.04 14.96 12.31
N GLY A 684 45.77 14.55 12.09
CA GLY A 684 45.21 13.30 12.59
C GLY A 684 44.83 13.33 14.06
N LYS A 685 44.85 14.49 14.73
CA LYS A 685 44.43 14.60 16.13
C LYS A 685 42.90 14.64 16.22
N PRO A 686 42.26 13.88 17.13
CA PRO A 686 40.81 13.92 17.28
C PRO A 686 40.39 15.28 17.86
N VAL A 687 39.53 15.98 17.13
CA VAL A 687 38.95 17.27 17.53
C VAL A 687 37.60 17.03 18.23
N ARG A 688 36.85 16.02 17.79
CA ARG A 688 35.56 15.63 18.38
C ARG A 688 35.32 14.13 18.20
N THR A 689 34.74 13.51 19.23
CA THR A 689 34.36 12.09 19.23
C THR A 689 32.95 11.99 19.78
N VAL A 690 32.08 11.27 19.09
CA VAL A 690 30.70 11.02 19.51
C VAL A 690 30.40 9.53 19.43
N LYS A 691 29.73 8.99 20.46
CA LYS A 691 29.37 7.57 20.49
C LYS A 691 28.16 7.33 19.59
N LEU A 692 28.17 6.27 18.80
CA LEU A 692 27.00 5.84 18.04
C LEU A 692 26.06 5.05 18.95
N THR A 693 24.78 5.14 18.64
CA THR A 693 23.71 4.36 19.28
C THR A 693 23.00 3.52 18.22
N THR A 694 22.32 2.46 18.64
CA THR A 694 21.52 1.61 17.77
C THR A 694 20.24 1.21 18.51
N GLN A 695 19.22 0.86 17.74
CA GLN A 695 17.97 0.27 18.25
C GLN A 695 17.83 -1.20 17.81
N ASP A 696 18.40 -1.56 16.66
CA ASP A 696 18.20 -2.84 15.99
C ASP A 696 19.48 -3.69 15.93
N GLN A 697 20.60 -3.20 16.49
CA GLN A 697 21.95 -3.79 16.36
C GLN A 697 22.48 -3.89 14.92
N ILE A 698 21.72 -3.38 13.94
CA ILE A 698 22.05 -3.40 12.51
C ILE A 698 22.53 -2.03 12.07
N THR A 699 21.75 -0.98 12.38
CA THR A 699 22.05 0.40 11.98
C THR A 699 22.44 1.21 13.21
N TRP A 700 23.68 1.69 13.19
CA TRP A 700 24.25 2.55 14.20
C TRP A 700 24.22 4.00 13.74
N TRP A 701 23.91 4.95 14.62
CA TRP A 701 23.75 6.35 14.23
C TRP A 701 24.12 7.36 15.32
N THR A 702 24.34 8.62 14.92
CA THR A 702 24.47 9.80 15.79
C THR A 702 24.01 11.07 15.07
N GLU A 703 23.55 12.08 15.82
CA GLU A 703 23.22 13.40 15.28
C GLU A 703 24.49 14.18 14.90
N LEU A 704 24.55 14.71 13.67
CA LEU A 704 25.70 15.50 13.20
C LEU A 704 25.72 16.93 13.77
N SER A 705 24.59 17.43 14.28
CA SER A 705 24.51 18.73 14.94
C SER A 705 25.50 18.85 16.10
N SER A 706 25.77 17.73 16.78
CA SER A 706 26.73 17.62 17.90
C SER A 706 28.21 17.80 17.52
N VAL A 707 28.55 17.69 16.23
CA VAL A 707 29.89 17.86 15.67
C VAL A 707 30.02 19.05 14.72
N ALA A 708 28.89 19.69 14.37
CA ALA A 708 28.81 20.76 13.36
C ALA A 708 29.86 21.85 13.55
N ARG A 709 29.98 22.40 14.77
CA ARG A 709 30.96 23.47 15.08
C ARG A 709 32.40 23.02 14.83
N SER A 710 32.76 21.81 15.24
CA SER A 710 34.12 21.29 15.08
C SER A 710 34.43 20.99 13.61
N LEU A 711 33.45 20.49 12.88
CA LEU A 711 33.54 20.16 11.45
C LEU A 711 33.67 21.42 10.59
N ASN A 712 32.84 22.43 10.83
CA ASN A 712 32.83 23.70 10.08
C ASN A 712 34.13 24.51 10.22
N LEU A 713 34.95 24.22 11.24
CA LEU A 713 36.27 24.84 11.42
C LEU A 713 37.39 24.12 10.64
N GLN A 714 37.12 22.95 10.05
CA GLN A 714 38.12 22.18 9.31
C GLN A 714 38.17 22.62 7.84
N SER A 715 39.30 23.18 7.41
CA SER A 715 39.62 23.28 5.98
C SER A 715 40.16 21.96 5.42
N GLU A 716 40.82 21.17 6.27
CA GLU A 716 41.41 19.87 5.96
C GLU A 716 41.31 18.96 7.19
N GLY A 717 41.07 17.66 6.97
CA GLY A 717 40.91 16.69 8.05
C GLY A 717 40.28 15.38 7.60
N SER A 718 39.61 14.67 8.52
CA SER A 718 38.87 13.46 8.19
C SER A 718 37.74 13.15 9.17
N CYS A 719 36.74 12.41 8.67
CA CYS A 719 35.72 11.76 9.45
C CYS A 719 36.01 10.26 9.46
N GLU A 720 36.16 9.68 10.65
CA GLU A 720 36.52 8.28 10.87
C GLU A 720 35.48 7.56 11.75
N LEU A 721 35.30 6.27 11.52
CA LEU A 721 34.58 5.37 12.42
C LEU A 721 35.59 4.56 13.23
N GLU A 722 35.47 4.62 14.56
CA GLU A 722 36.21 3.75 15.47
C GLU A 722 35.28 2.73 16.12
N PHE A 723 35.71 1.47 16.21
CA PHE A 723 34.98 0.42 16.93
C PHE A 723 35.94 -0.68 17.41
N ILE A 724 35.44 -1.59 18.24
CA ILE A 724 36.16 -2.79 18.68
C ILE A 724 35.66 -3.97 17.84
N ASP A 725 36.58 -4.62 17.15
CA ASP A 725 36.34 -5.91 16.49
C ASP A 725 36.47 -7.00 17.56
N GLU A 726 35.38 -7.67 17.88
CA GLU A 726 35.32 -8.65 18.97
C GLU A 726 36.11 -9.93 18.64
N ARG A 727 36.13 -10.35 17.37
CA ARG A 727 36.85 -11.54 16.92
C ARG A 727 38.36 -11.31 16.93
N ALA A 728 38.80 -10.13 16.48
CA ALA A 728 40.21 -9.75 16.50
C ALA A 728 40.67 -9.18 17.85
N ASN A 729 39.73 -8.90 18.77
CA ASN A 729 39.93 -8.25 20.07
C ASN A 729 40.82 -7.00 20.00
N ARG A 730 40.55 -6.12 19.03
CA ARG A 730 41.32 -4.88 18.82
C ARG A 730 40.45 -3.73 18.37
N ARG A 731 40.93 -2.50 18.61
CA ARG A 731 40.29 -1.29 18.10
C ARG A 731 40.65 -1.07 16.64
N VAL A 732 39.63 -0.87 15.82
CA VAL A 732 39.71 -0.56 14.39
C VAL A 732 39.34 0.91 14.20
N SER A 733 40.08 1.64 13.36
CA SER A 733 39.74 3.00 12.90
C SER A 733 39.68 3.00 11.38
N VAL A 734 38.57 3.48 10.82
CA VAL A 734 38.29 3.46 9.39
C VAL A 734 37.99 4.88 8.94
N ARG A 735 38.72 5.37 7.94
CA ARG A 735 38.46 6.69 7.37
C ARG A 735 37.34 6.62 6.34
N LEU A 736 36.22 7.25 6.67
CA LEU A 736 35.03 7.28 5.83
C LEU A 736 35.01 8.51 4.91
N ALA A 737 35.54 9.64 5.37
CA ALA A 737 35.68 10.83 4.54
C ALA A 737 36.98 11.57 4.81
N ARG A 738 37.61 12.10 3.76
CA ARG A 738 38.72 13.05 3.83
C ARG A 738 38.20 14.45 3.53
N ILE A 739 38.29 15.34 4.50
CA ILE A 739 37.87 16.74 4.35
C ILE A 739 38.94 17.47 3.54
N VAL A 740 38.52 18.16 2.48
CA VAL A 740 39.39 18.93 1.57
C VAL A 740 38.90 20.38 1.45
N PRO A 741 39.77 21.35 1.08
CA PRO A 741 39.36 22.74 0.85
C PRO A 741 38.33 22.84 -0.27
N ASP A 742 37.40 23.80 -0.19
CA ASP A 742 36.42 24.04 -1.26
C ASP A 742 37.10 24.66 -2.50
N SER A 743 36.51 24.44 -3.68
CA SER A 743 37.15 24.72 -4.97
C SER A 743 36.15 25.32 -5.95
N SER A 744 36.61 26.13 -6.90
CA SER A 744 35.76 26.67 -7.96
C SER A 744 35.55 25.66 -9.10
N LEU A 745 34.36 25.67 -9.68
CA LEU A 745 33.97 24.77 -10.77
C LEU A 745 33.31 25.59 -11.89
N ALA A 746 33.78 25.41 -13.12
CA ALA A 746 33.12 25.93 -14.32
C ALA A 746 32.85 24.75 -15.27
N ILE A 747 31.62 24.69 -15.80
CA ILE A 747 31.18 23.64 -16.73
C ILE A 747 30.71 24.33 -18.00
N THR A 748 31.21 23.90 -19.16
CA THR A 748 30.78 24.42 -20.47
C THR A 748 30.37 23.28 -21.40
N TYR A 749 29.43 23.56 -22.30
CA TYR A 749 29.01 22.60 -23.33
C TYR A 749 30.05 22.53 -24.46
N GLY A 750 30.50 21.33 -24.83
CA GLY A 750 31.43 21.08 -25.94
C GLY A 750 30.73 20.75 -27.26
N ASP A 751 31.41 21.00 -28.39
CA ASP A 751 30.88 20.75 -29.74
C ASP A 751 30.65 19.24 -30.03
N ASP A 752 31.27 18.36 -29.26
CA ASP A 752 31.15 16.90 -29.28
C ASP A 752 30.02 16.36 -28.37
N HIS A 753 29.18 17.27 -27.86
CA HIS A 753 28.14 16.99 -26.87
C HIS A 753 28.68 16.49 -25.51
N VAL A 754 29.96 16.74 -25.22
CA VAL A 754 30.58 16.44 -23.93
C VAL A 754 30.60 17.70 -23.06
N LEU A 755 30.32 17.57 -21.77
CA LEU A 755 30.47 18.66 -20.81
C LEU A 755 31.93 18.83 -20.40
N ASN A 756 32.51 19.98 -20.73
CA ASN A 756 33.89 20.34 -20.40
C ASN A 756 33.95 20.91 -18.97
N ILE A 757 34.66 20.21 -18.09
CA ILE A 757 34.75 20.57 -16.67
C ILE A 757 36.11 21.19 -16.37
N LEU A 758 36.11 22.45 -15.95
CA LEU A 758 37.29 23.18 -15.48
C LEU A 758 37.23 23.33 -13.97
N SER A 759 38.25 22.80 -13.29
CA SER A 759 38.44 22.97 -11.84
C SER A 759 39.86 23.45 -11.55
N ASP A 760 39.99 24.26 -10.51
CA ASP A 760 41.26 24.68 -9.91
C ASP A 760 42.01 23.55 -9.18
N ASP A 761 41.37 22.39 -8.96
CA ASP A 761 41.99 21.17 -8.44
C ASP A 761 41.66 19.95 -9.34
N PRO A 762 42.61 19.47 -10.18
CA PRO A 762 42.38 18.32 -11.06
C PRO A 762 42.03 17.03 -10.31
N ALA A 763 42.45 16.87 -9.06
CA ALA A 763 42.12 15.69 -8.26
C ALA A 763 40.63 15.66 -7.84
N ARG A 764 39.86 16.72 -8.13
CA ARG A 764 38.42 16.81 -7.90
C ARG A 764 37.57 16.26 -9.03
N THR A 765 38.09 15.97 -10.21
CA THR A 765 37.34 15.29 -11.27
C THR A 765 37.60 13.77 -11.28
N GLU A 766 38.67 13.31 -10.60
CA GLU A 766 38.94 11.89 -10.40
C GLU A 766 37.79 11.20 -9.64
N ASN A 767 37.30 10.06 -10.17
CA ASN A 767 36.23 9.25 -9.60
C ASN A 767 34.91 10.01 -9.32
N LYS A 768 34.62 11.04 -10.12
CA LYS A 768 33.32 11.73 -10.12
C LYS A 768 32.54 11.47 -11.40
N ALA A 769 31.23 11.61 -11.28
CA ALA A 769 30.28 11.65 -12.37
C ALA A 769 29.43 12.92 -12.25
N GLN A 770 28.49 13.11 -13.17
CA GLN A 770 27.60 14.26 -13.18
C GLN A 770 26.14 13.82 -13.27
N TRP A 771 25.30 14.47 -12.49
CA TRP A 771 23.85 14.45 -12.69
C TRP A 771 23.46 15.67 -13.51
N VAL A 772 22.70 15.45 -14.58
CA VAL A 772 22.31 16.49 -15.54
C VAL A 772 20.80 16.56 -15.64
N TRP A 773 20.21 17.71 -15.29
CA TRP A 773 18.78 17.99 -15.41
C TRP A 773 18.50 18.93 -16.57
N PRO A 774 17.46 18.67 -17.39
CA PRO A 774 16.95 19.66 -18.34
C PRO A 774 16.14 20.71 -17.59
N LEU A 775 16.49 22.00 -17.74
CA LEU A 775 15.77 23.08 -17.05
C LEU A 775 14.45 23.46 -17.75
N THR A 776 14.29 23.11 -19.03
CA THR A 776 13.04 23.33 -19.78
C THR A 776 12.00 22.23 -19.54
N ALA A 777 12.40 21.10 -18.95
CA ALA A 777 11.50 20.01 -18.54
C ALA A 777 11.71 19.70 -17.04
N PRO A 778 11.23 20.58 -16.15
CA PRO A 778 11.52 20.46 -14.73
C PRO A 778 10.89 19.22 -14.06
N TRP A 779 9.92 18.55 -14.68
CA TRP A 779 9.39 17.26 -14.21
C TRP A 779 10.34 16.07 -14.49
N GLU A 780 11.33 16.23 -15.37
CA GLU A 780 12.27 15.16 -15.71
C GLU A 780 13.34 14.91 -14.64
N ALA A 781 13.70 13.63 -14.51
CA ALA A 781 14.77 13.15 -13.67
C ALA A 781 16.16 13.52 -14.22
N ALA A 782 17.15 13.66 -13.34
CA ALA A 782 18.53 13.81 -13.77
C ALA A 782 19.04 12.55 -14.47
N ARG A 783 19.84 12.71 -15.52
CA ARG A 783 20.61 11.61 -16.10
C ARG A 783 21.99 11.54 -15.45
N TYR A 784 22.44 10.32 -15.14
CA TYR A 784 23.79 10.06 -14.66
C TYR A 784 24.72 9.92 -15.87
N VAL A 785 25.73 10.77 -15.97
CA VAL A 785 26.69 10.77 -17.07
C VAL A 785 28.10 10.71 -16.48
N ARG A 786 28.98 9.87 -17.02
CA ARG A 786 30.39 9.88 -16.57
C ARG A 786 31.12 11.07 -17.18
N ILE A 787 32.10 11.60 -16.46
CA ILE A 787 32.90 12.72 -16.96
C ILE A 787 33.67 12.27 -18.22
N GLY A 788 33.52 13.01 -19.32
CA GLY A 788 34.18 12.73 -20.59
C GLY A 788 33.34 11.91 -21.57
N GLU A 789 32.17 11.43 -21.17
CA GLU A 789 31.20 10.79 -22.08
C GLU A 789 30.24 11.85 -22.68
N PRO A 790 29.73 11.62 -23.92
CA PRO A 790 28.74 12.49 -24.53
C PRO A 790 27.41 12.41 -23.76
N LEU A 791 26.66 13.51 -23.76
CA LEU A 791 25.31 13.53 -23.19
C LEU A 791 24.37 12.60 -23.97
N PRO A 792 23.39 11.95 -23.29
CA PRO A 792 22.30 11.22 -23.94
C PRO A 792 21.56 12.09 -24.96
N ALA A 793 21.05 11.49 -26.04
CA ALA A 793 20.43 12.20 -27.16
C ALA A 793 19.32 13.17 -26.73
N GLU A 794 18.50 12.77 -25.76
CA GLU A 794 17.42 13.59 -25.17
C GLU A 794 17.92 14.89 -24.50
N LEU A 795 19.17 14.94 -24.03
CA LEU A 795 19.79 16.13 -23.41
C LEU A 795 20.62 16.95 -24.40
N GLN A 796 20.84 16.42 -25.61
CA GLN A 796 21.66 17.07 -26.62
C GLN A 796 20.99 18.24 -27.31
N ASP A 797 19.71 18.58 -27.09
CA ASP A 797 19.10 19.85 -27.54
C ASP A 797 18.06 20.37 -26.53
N ALA A 798 18.17 19.95 -25.27
CA ALA A 798 17.18 20.20 -24.22
C ALA A 798 17.17 21.62 -23.65
N GLY A 799 17.83 22.58 -24.29
CA GLY A 799 18.00 23.93 -23.76
C GLY A 799 18.96 23.99 -22.57
N PRO A 800 18.78 24.97 -21.66
CA PRO A 800 19.66 25.13 -20.50
C PRO A 800 19.63 23.90 -19.58
N LEU A 801 20.80 23.52 -19.06
CA LEU A 801 20.98 22.35 -18.21
C LEU A 801 21.46 22.75 -16.82
N ALA A 802 21.05 22.02 -15.77
CA ALA A 802 21.69 22.07 -14.47
C ALA A 802 22.58 20.83 -14.28
N VAL A 803 23.83 21.03 -13.87
CA VAL A 803 24.84 19.98 -13.78
C VAL A 803 25.44 19.95 -12.38
N GLN A 804 25.29 18.84 -11.66
CA GLN A 804 25.89 18.64 -10.33
C GLN A 804 26.91 17.51 -10.35
N LEU A 805 28.13 17.77 -9.88
CA LEU A 805 29.13 16.72 -9.72
C LEU A 805 28.85 15.86 -8.48
N VAL A 806 28.83 14.54 -8.69
CA VAL A 806 28.63 13.53 -7.67
C VAL A 806 29.87 12.66 -7.53
N MET A 807 30.21 12.28 -6.29
CA MET A 807 31.24 11.27 -6.03
C MET A 807 30.70 9.89 -6.38
N THR A 808 31.38 9.15 -7.24
CA THR A 808 30.99 7.79 -7.61
C THR A 808 31.15 6.82 -6.43
N ASP A 809 30.42 5.71 -6.48
CA ASP A 809 30.60 4.58 -5.59
C ASP A 809 30.55 3.30 -6.43
N ARG A 810 31.65 2.55 -6.46
CA ARG A 810 31.74 1.34 -7.30
C ARG A 810 30.92 0.17 -6.77
N PHE A 811 30.40 0.26 -5.55
CA PHE A 811 29.72 -0.82 -4.85
C PHE A 811 28.24 -0.55 -4.60
N ASN A 812 27.75 0.64 -4.96
CA ASN A 812 26.36 1.06 -4.72
C ASN A 812 25.85 1.92 -5.89
N PHE A 813 24.61 1.72 -6.30
CA PHE A 813 23.93 2.61 -7.24
C PHE A 813 23.60 3.94 -6.55
N LEU A 814 23.95 5.04 -7.20
CA LEU A 814 23.71 6.38 -6.69
C LEU A 814 22.57 7.06 -7.45
N ARG A 815 21.49 7.35 -6.74
CA ARG A 815 20.32 8.11 -7.23
C ARG A 815 20.56 9.61 -7.22
N ALA A 816 20.14 10.25 -8.31
CA ALA A 816 20.07 11.69 -8.35
C ALA A 816 18.99 12.20 -7.38
N PRO A 817 19.22 13.35 -6.70
CA PRO A 817 18.18 14.01 -5.95
C PRO A 817 17.04 14.44 -6.90
N GLU A 818 15.85 14.58 -6.35
CA GLU A 818 14.67 15.03 -7.11
C GLU A 818 14.91 16.41 -7.75
N PHE A 819 15.66 17.28 -7.05
CA PHE A 819 15.99 18.62 -7.49
C PHE A 819 17.50 18.85 -7.52
N PRO A 820 18.02 19.67 -8.45
CA PRO A 820 19.41 20.12 -8.41
C PRO A 820 19.72 20.75 -7.05
N GLY A 821 20.81 20.32 -6.42
CA GLY A 821 21.26 20.90 -5.16
C GLY A 821 21.86 22.30 -5.35
N PRO A 822 22.19 23.00 -4.26
CA PRO A 822 22.75 24.36 -4.30
C PRO A 822 24.17 24.43 -4.90
N ARG A 823 24.73 23.29 -5.32
CA ARG A 823 26.04 23.17 -5.98
C ARG A 823 25.92 22.85 -7.47
N ALA A 824 24.70 22.72 -8.00
CA ALA A 824 24.49 22.54 -9.42
C ALA A 824 24.94 23.80 -10.17
N VAL A 825 25.65 23.59 -11.29
CA VAL A 825 26.09 24.65 -12.18
C VAL A 825 25.16 24.69 -13.38
N ARG A 826 24.63 25.86 -13.69
CA ARG A 826 23.82 26.08 -14.88
C ARG A 826 24.71 26.20 -16.12
N VAL A 827 24.37 25.45 -17.16
CA VAL A 827 25.03 25.46 -18.47
C VAL A 827 24.02 25.98 -19.49
N GLU A 828 24.26 27.19 -20.00
CA GLU A 828 23.35 27.84 -20.94
C GLU A 828 23.43 27.22 -22.34
N ARG A 829 22.26 27.01 -22.94
CA ARG A 829 22.12 26.56 -24.33
C ARG A 829 20.74 26.88 -24.88
N HIS A 830 20.65 27.07 -26.19
CA HIS A 830 19.38 27.17 -26.92
C HIS A 830 18.72 25.78 -27.08
N GLY A 831 17.39 25.74 -27.10
CA GLY A 831 16.59 24.53 -27.32
C GLY A 831 15.61 24.23 -26.17
N TYR A 832 14.93 23.09 -26.28
CA TYR A 832 13.99 22.58 -25.29
C TYR A 832 13.96 21.05 -25.33
N PHE A 833 13.63 20.44 -24.20
CA PHE A 833 13.57 18.98 -24.06
C PHE A 833 12.49 18.39 -24.98
N GLY A 834 12.81 17.28 -25.65
CA GLY A 834 11.92 16.63 -26.62
C GLY A 834 12.00 17.18 -28.06
N ALA A 835 12.80 18.22 -28.32
CA ALA A 835 12.84 18.90 -29.63
C ALA A 835 13.25 18.00 -30.82
N GLY A 836 14.00 16.90 -30.61
CA GLY A 836 14.28 15.88 -31.62
C GLY A 836 14.88 16.32 -32.98
N GLY A 837 15.28 17.58 -33.14
CA GLY A 837 15.63 18.18 -34.43
C GLY A 837 14.43 18.57 -35.31
N GLU A 838 13.20 18.48 -34.81
CA GLU A 838 11.96 18.83 -35.52
C GLU A 838 11.50 20.28 -35.24
N SER A 839 10.66 20.84 -36.11
CA SER A 839 10.22 22.23 -35.98
C SER A 839 9.13 22.37 -34.90
N VAL A 840 9.03 23.56 -34.26
CA VAL A 840 7.97 23.87 -33.26
C VAL A 840 6.55 23.65 -33.80
N ALA A 841 6.35 23.65 -35.12
CA ALA A 841 5.05 23.39 -35.75
C ALA A 841 4.68 21.88 -35.78
N ASP A 842 5.66 20.98 -35.63
CA ASP A 842 5.48 19.52 -35.63
C ASP A 842 5.40 18.93 -34.21
N ALA A 843 5.64 19.74 -33.16
CA ALA A 843 5.49 19.39 -31.73
C ALA A 843 4.04 19.12 -31.29
N THR A 844 3.14 18.87 -32.24
CA THR A 844 1.68 18.73 -32.03
C THR A 844 1.26 17.34 -31.54
N GLY A 845 2.19 16.38 -31.43
CA GLY A 845 1.90 15.01 -31.00
C GLY A 845 2.07 14.72 -29.50
N ASP A 846 2.93 15.45 -28.78
CA ASP A 846 3.21 15.20 -27.34
C ASP A 846 3.03 16.50 -26.52
N PRO A 847 2.07 16.54 -25.58
CA PRO A 847 1.77 17.74 -24.81
C PRO A 847 2.91 18.15 -23.86
N PHE A 848 3.78 17.23 -23.44
CA PHE A 848 4.94 17.55 -22.59
C PHE A 848 6.06 18.24 -23.36
N THR A 849 6.30 17.85 -24.60
CA THR A 849 7.23 18.55 -25.50
C THR A 849 6.77 19.98 -25.75
N ALA A 850 5.46 20.19 -25.99
CA ALA A 850 4.88 21.53 -26.15
C ALA A 850 4.99 22.39 -24.87
N LEU A 851 4.79 21.78 -23.69
CA LEU A 851 5.01 22.46 -22.40
C LEU A 851 6.49 22.84 -22.21
N SER A 852 7.42 21.99 -22.64
CA SER A 852 8.85 22.31 -22.57
C SER A 852 9.23 23.49 -23.46
N ALA A 853 8.69 23.55 -24.68
CA ALA A 853 8.88 24.67 -25.60
C ALA A 853 8.32 26.00 -25.02
N PHE A 854 7.17 25.95 -24.36
CA PHE A 854 6.60 27.12 -23.66
C PHE A 854 7.52 27.60 -22.52
N LEU A 855 8.02 26.68 -21.69
CA LEU A 855 8.93 27.02 -20.60
C LEU A 855 10.29 27.54 -21.09
N ALA A 856 10.77 27.07 -22.24
CA ALA A 856 11.94 27.60 -22.92
C ALA A 856 11.72 28.98 -23.55
N GLY A 857 10.46 29.41 -23.70
CA GLY A 857 10.08 30.67 -24.34
C GLY A 857 10.04 30.64 -25.87
N GLU A 858 10.06 29.44 -26.47
CA GLU A 858 9.93 29.22 -27.91
C GLU A 858 8.48 29.42 -28.38
N THR A 859 7.50 29.19 -27.49
CA THR A 859 6.07 29.44 -27.73
C THR A 859 5.49 30.36 -26.66
N THR A 860 4.47 31.14 -27.04
CA THR A 860 3.74 32.01 -26.10
C THR A 860 2.44 31.40 -25.58
N GLU A 861 1.95 30.36 -26.26
CA GLU A 861 0.71 29.65 -25.97
C GLU A 861 1.01 28.44 -25.06
N LEU A 862 0.26 28.31 -23.97
CA LEU A 862 0.35 27.14 -23.11
C LEU A 862 -0.49 26.01 -23.72
N PRO A 863 -0.01 24.76 -23.73
CA PRO A 863 -0.84 23.63 -24.16
C PRO A 863 -2.10 23.52 -23.28
N GLN A 864 -3.21 23.07 -23.87
CA GLN A 864 -4.51 22.93 -23.18
C GLN A 864 -4.87 21.47 -22.84
N ASP A 865 -3.98 20.53 -23.15
CA ASP A 865 -4.18 19.11 -22.89
C ASP A 865 -4.36 18.84 -21.40
N THR A 866 -5.31 17.95 -21.06
CA THR A 866 -5.60 17.59 -19.66
C THR A 866 -4.50 16.77 -19.03
N GLU A 867 -3.69 16.05 -19.83
CA GLU A 867 -2.59 15.20 -19.35
C GLU A 867 -1.47 16.00 -18.65
N ILE A 868 -1.27 17.27 -19.03
CA ILE A 868 -0.22 18.11 -18.43
C ILE A 868 -0.67 18.82 -17.15
N LEU A 869 -1.97 18.83 -16.84
CA LEU A 869 -2.52 19.56 -15.69
C LEU A 869 -1.88 19.17 -14.33
N PRO A 870 -1.60 17.88 -14.03
CA PRO A 870 -0.89 17.52 -12.80
C PRO A 870 0.50 18.16 -12.73
N THR A 871 1.21 18.21 -13.85
CA THR A 871 2.54 18.84 -13.94
C THR A 871 2.45 20.36 -13.81
N LEU A 872 1.41 21.00 -14.35
CA LEU A 872 1.18 22.43 -14.15
C LEU A 872 0.96 22.77 -12.66
N TRP A 873 0.28 21.90 -11.91
CA TRP A 873 0.17 22.04 -10.45
C TRP A 873 1.51 21.93 -9.75
N ASP A 874 2.37 20.98 -10.16
CA ASP A 874 3.72 20.81 -9.60
C ASP A 874 4.60 22.03 -9.88
N VAL A 875 4.44 22.65 -11.05
CA VAL A 875 5.09 23.93 -11.38
C VAL A 875 4.57 25.05 -10.48
N LEU A 876 3.24 25.16 -10.33
CA LEU A 876 2.59 26.25 -9.60
C LEU A 876 2.83 26.20 -8.08
N ALA A 877 2.96 25.00 -7.50
CA ALA A 877 3.21 24.83 -6.07
C ALA A 877 4.62 25.21 -5.61
N GLY A 878 5.50 25.62 -6.53
CA GLY A 878 6.75 26.31 -6.22
C GLY A 878 8.00 25.42 -6.20
N GLY A 879 7.85 24.10 -6.17
CA GLY A 879 8.99 23.15 -6.22
C GLY A 879 9.80 23.29 -7.51
N LEU A 880 9.14 23.55 -8.63
CA LEU A 880 9.79 23.80 -9.92
C LEU A 880 10.06 25.28 -10.17
N GLN A 881 9.41 26.19 -9.44
CA GLN A 881 9.64 27.64 -9.56
C GLN A 881 11.07 28.01 -9.15
N GLN A 882 11.66 27.33 -8.14
CA GLN A 882 13.08 27.48 -7.79
C GLN A 882 14.04 27.06 -8.92
N ARG A 883 13.67 26.10 -9.79
CA ARG A 883 14.47 25.72 -10.97
C ARG A 883 14.58 26.83 -12.01
N VAL A 884 13.68 27.82 -11.94
CA VAL A 884 13.50 28.83 -12.99
C VAL A 884 13.77 30.26 -12.49
N SER A 885 13.79 30.52 -11.17
CA SER A 885 13.65 31.91 -10.66
C SER A 885 14.92 32.61 -10.15
N GLU A 886 16.02 31.93 -9.81
CA GLU A 886 17.12 32.65 -9.13
C GLU A 886 18.14 33.35 -10.06
N ASP A 887 18.28 32.94 -11.34
CA ASP A 887 19.24 33.56 -12.27
C ASP A 887 18.74 33.71 -13.73
N THR A 888 17.46 33.42 -14.03
CA THR A 888 16.96 33.45 -15.41
C THR A 888 16.50 34.86 -15.79
N GLU A 889 17.24 35.56 -16.68
CA GLU A 889 16.80 36.80 -17.36
C GLU A 889 15.64 36.56 -18.37
N ALA A 890 14.87 35.49 -18.24
CA ALA A 890 13.80 35.16 -19.18
C ALA A 890 12.51 35.95 -18.87
N HIS A 891 12.13 36.87 -19.76
CA HIS A 891 10.88 37.65 -19.70
C HIS A 891 9.58 36.81 -19.63
N VAL A 892 9.63 35.51 -19.92
CA VAL A 892 8.47 34.58 -19.85
C VAL A 892 7.99 34.33 -18.42
N LEU A 893 8.85 34.59 -17.41
CA LEU A 893 8.58 34.33 -16.00
C LEU A 893 7.81 35.45 -15.28
N GLU A 894 7.78 36.66 -15.84
CA GLU A 894 7.15 37.81 -15.18
C GLU A 894 5.61 37.64 -15.01
N ASP A 895 4.97 36.77 -15.82
CA ASP A 895 3.51 36.48 -15.79
C ASP A 895 3.19 34.97 -15.80
N LEU A 896 4.15 34.08 -15.48
CA LEU A 896 3.93 32.63 -15.50
C LEU A 896 2.75 32.20 -14.62
N GLN A 897 2.62 32.80 -13.43
CA GLN A 897 1.52 32.50 -12.51
C GLN A 897 0.15 32.88 -13.09
N GLY A 898 0.05 34.00 -13.81
CA GLY A 898 -1.19 34.44 -14.48
C GLY A 898 -1.59 33.50 -15.61
N LYS A 899 -0.62 33.05 -16.43
CA LYS A 899 -0.86 32.09 -17.50
C LYS A 899 -1.26 30.71 -17.00
N LEU A 900 -0.59 30.20 -15.97
CA LEU A 900 -0.96 28.94 -15.32
C LEU A 900 -2.36 29.01 -14.73
N GLN A 901 -2.72 30.16 -14.12
CA GLN A 901 -4.07 30.36 -13.60
C GLN A 901 -5.13 30.27 -14.70
N ILE A 902 -4.93 30.96 -15.82
CA ILE A 902 -5.84 30.93 -16.97
C ILE A 902 -6.04 29.49 -17.45
N ALA A 903 -4.95 28.74 -17.62
CA ALA A 903 -5.00 27.37 -18.08
C ALA A 903 -5.72 26.43 -17.11
N LEU A 904 -5.43 26.51 -15.82
CA LEU A 904 -6.12 25.71 -14.81
C LEU A 904 -7.63 26.01 -14.79
N THR A 905 -8.01 27.28 -14.99
CA THR A 905 -9.43 27.67 -15.05
C THR A 905 -10.12 27.41 -16.38
N ALA A 906 -9.39 27.03 -17.44
CA ALA A 906 -9.98 26.72 -18.74
C ALA A 906 -10.82 25.43 -18.67
N ASN A 907 -10.30 24.41 -17.97
CA ASN A 907 -10.97 23.13 -17.72
C ASN A 907 -11.08 22.88 -16.20
N PRO A 908 -12.01 23.53 -15.47
CA PRO A 908 -12.04 23.50 -14.02
C PRO A 908 -12.19 22.10 -13.40
N ALA A 909 -13.00 21.24 -14.01
CA ALA A 909 -13.22 19.86 -13.54
C ALA A 909 -11.96 19.02 -13.69
N ALA A 910 -11.38 18.97 -14.89
CA ALA A 910 -10.13 18.27 -15.17
C ALA A 910 -8.96 18.81 -14.31
N SER A 911 -8.84 20.13 -14.15
CA SER A 911 -7.79 20.74 -13.31
C SER A 911 -7.95 20.41 -11.84
N MET A 912 -9.18 20.38 -11.32
CA MET A 912 -9.46 19.97 -9.95
C MET A 912 -9.13 18.49 -9.74
N HIS A 913 -9.53 17.62 -10.66
CA HIS A 913 -9.20 16.19 -10.62
C HIS A 913 -7.68 15.97 -10.66
N ALA A 914 -7.00 16.63 -11.61
CA ALA A 914 -5.55 16.60 -11.80
C ALA A 914 -4.75 17.10 -10.59
N MET A 915 -5.31 17.98 -9.76
CA MET A 915 -4.68 18.39 -8.50
C MET A 915 -4.56 17.20 -7.54
N GLY A 916 -5.56 16.31 -7.51
CA GLY A 916 -5.48 15.03 -6.82
C GLY A 916 -4.38 14.12 -7.37
N GLN A 917 -3.94 14.34 -8.62
CA GLN A 917 -2.89 13.60 -9.31
C GLN A 917 -1.51 14.31 -9.32
N SER A 918 -1.41 15.50 -8.73
CA SER A 918 -0.15 16.26 -8.57
C SER A 918 0.70 15.89 -7.33
N LEU A 919 1.99 16.27 -7.34
CA LEU A 919 2.93 16.24 -6.21
C LEU A 919 2.69 17.36 -5.19
N VAL A 920 1.68 18.20 -5.38
CA VAL A 920 1.30 19.22 -4.39
C VAL A 920 0.94 18.53 -3.07
N PRO A 921 1.62 18.86 -1.95
CA PRO A 921 1.28 18.31 -0.63
C PRO A 921 -0.20 18.54 -0.32
N ALA A 922 -0.92 17.54 0.21
CA ALA A 922 -2.38 17.69 0.39
C ALA A 922 -2.76 18.81 1.37
N ALA A 923 -1.91 19.09 2.38
CA ALA A 923 -2.05 20.28 3.22
C ALA A 923 -1.96 21.61 2.44
N ASP A 924 -1.23 21.65 1.32
CA ASP A 924 -1.11 22.83 0.45
C ASP A 924 -2.18 22.86 -0.67
N ARG A 925 -2.79 21.73 -1.04
CA ARG A 925 -3.83 21.64 -2.08
C ARG A 925 -4.99 22.65 -1.88
N PRO A 926 -5.62 22.82 -0.70
CA PRO A 926 -6.68 23.81 -0.53
C PRO A 926 -6.17 25.24 -0.76
N ALA A 927 -4.93 25.52 -0.37
CA ALA A 927 -4.31 26.82 -0.63
C ALA A 927 -4.11 27.06 -2.14
N GLN A 928 -3.67 26.06 -2.89
CA GLN A 928 -3.49 26.16 -4.34
C GLN A 928 -4.83 26.22 -5.10
N TYR A 929 -5.84 25.49 -4.65
CA TYR A 929 -7.21 25.56 -5.15
C TYR A 929 -7.81 26.97 -5.00
N ILE A 930 -7.56 27.64 -3.86
CA ILE A 930 -7.95 29.03 -3.64
C ILE A 930 -7.13 29.99 -4.51
N ARG A 931 -5.79 29.83 -4.56
CA ARG A 931 -4.90 30.72 -5.32
C ARG A 931 -5.13 30.69 -6.83
N SER A 932 -5.43 29.52 -7.38
CA SER A 932 -5.78 29.35 -8.79
C SER A 932 -7.13 29.97 -9.14
N GLY A 933 -7.99 30.24 -8.15
CA GLY A 933 -9.35 30.71 -8.38
C GLY A 933 -10.32 29.60 -8.77
N LEU A 934 -9.93 28.33 -8.84
CA LEU A 934 -10.87 27.22 -9.08
C LEU A 934 -11.99 27.16 -8.03
N VAL A 935 -11.75 27.69 -6.83
CA VAL A 935 -12.74 27.80 -5.74
C VAL A 935 -14.08 28.45 -6.13
N HIS A 936 -14.10 29.30 -7.17
CA HIS A 936 -15.33 29.94 -7.68
C HIS A 936 -15.70 29.52 -9.10
N ALA A 937 -15.03 28.50 -9.65
CA ALA A 937 -15.42 27.87 -10.91
C ALA A 937 -16.42 26.74 -10.64
N LEU A 938 -17.34 26.54 -11.58
CA LEU A 938 -18.16 25.33 -11.63
C LEU A 938 -17.32 24.21 -12.26
N ALA A 939 -17.22 23.07 -11.59
CA ALA A 939 -16.47 21.93 -12.06
C ALA A 939 -17.43 20.82 -12.53
N SER A 940 -18.12 21.08 -13.63
CA SER A 940 -18.94 20.09 -14.33
C SER A 940 -18.19 19.61 -15.57
N PHE A 941 -18.25 18.32 -15.87
CA PHE A 941 -17.71 17.74 -17.10
C PHE A 941 -18.72 17.98 -18.24
N ASN A 942 -18.30 18.61 -19.33
CA ASN A 942 -19.18 18.78 -20.49
C ASN A 942 -19.30 17.45 -21.26
N ASP A 943 -20.52 17.05 -21.62
CA ASP A 943 -20.80 15.83 -22.41
C ASP A 943 -20.03 15.75 -23.74
N GLU A 944 -19.61 16.89 -24.31
CA GLU A 944 -18.78 16.93 -25.53
C GLU A 944 -17.31 16.53 -25.29
N GLU A 945 -16.75 16.77 -24.09
CA GLU A 945 -15.37 16.36 -23.74
C GLU A 945 -15.27 14.86 -23.42
N LEU A 946 -16.38 14.25 -23.00
CA LEU A 946 -16.48 12.82 -22.71
C LEU A 946 -16.38 11.94 -23.97
N GLN A 947 -16.72 12.48 -25.14
CA GLN A 947 -16.66 11.77 -26.42
C GLN A 947 -15.24 11.72 -27.02
N ASP A 948 -14.39 12.71 -26.75
CA ASP A 948 -13.03 12.75 -27.30
C ASP A 948 -12.03 11.94 -26.44
N GLN A 949 -12.30 11.75 -25.15
CA GLN A 949 -11.44 10.97 -24.24
C GLN A 949 -11.73 9.46 -24.29
N THR A 950 -12.90 9.06 -24.75
CA THR A 950 -13.28 7.64 -24.83
C THR A 950 -13.59 7.26 -26.26
N GLY A 951 -12.65 6.54 -26.89
CA GLY A 951 -12.91 5.96 -28.21
C GLY A 951 -14.09 4.98 -28.14
N GLY A 952 -15.26 5.41 -28.60
CA GLY A 952 -16.41 4.54 -28.90
C GLY A 952 -17.58 4.60 -27.92
N GLU A 953 -18.79 4.38 -28.46
CA GLU A 953 -20.09 4.46 -27.77
C GLU A 953 -20.29 3.44 -26.63
N ASP A 954 -19.39 2.44 -26.49
CA ASP A 954 -19.47 1.38 -25.46
C ASP A 954 -18.71 1.70 -24.16
N ALA A 955 -17.97 2.81 -24.09
CA ALA A 955 -17.12 3.19 -22.95
C ALA A 955 -17.79 4.11 -21.91
N GLN A 956 -19.11 4.35 -22.01
CA GLN A 956 -19.80 5.36 -21.20
C GLN A 956 -19.97 5.03 -19.70
N ALA A 957 -19.67 3.80 -19.27
CA ALA A 957 -19.84 3.37 -17.88
C ALA A 957 -18.52 3.05 -17.13
N ALA A 958 -17.38 2.90 -17.83
CA ALA A 958 -16.23 2.20 -17.28
C ALA A 958 -15.13 3.07 -16.63
N ASP A 959 -15.12 4.41 -16.76
CA ASP A 959 -13.93 5.18 -16.36
C ASP A 959 -14.13 6.60 -15.79
N ARG A 960 -15.28 6.91 -15.16
CA ARG A 960 -15.33 8.08 -14.24
C ARG A 960 -14.75 7.72 -12.88
N ARG A 961 -13.45 7.43 -12.81
CA ARG A 961 -12.75 7.21 -11.54
C ARG A 961 -12.66 8.51 -10.75
N ARG A 962 -13.05 8.49 -9.47
CA ARG A 962 -12.92 9.65 -8.57
C ARG A 962 -11.47 9.97 -8.21
N SER A 963 -11.25 11.21 -7.77
CA SER A 963 -9.98 11.57 -7.13
C SER A 963 -9.71 10.73 -5.87
N ASP A 964 -8.43 10.45 -5.54
CA ASP A 964 -8.14 9.78 -4.24
C ASP A 964 -8.14 10.79 -3.09
N ALA A 965 -8.08 12.08 -3.40
CA ALA A 965 -8.19 13.09 -2.36
C ALA A 965 -9.67 13.16 -1.95
N PRO A 966 -10.06 12.74 -0.72
CA PRO A 966 -11.46 12.53 -0.39
C PRO A 966 -12.31 13.80 -0.51
N TRP A 967 -11.73 14.97 -0.24
CA TRP A 967 -12.44 16.25 -0.36
C TRP A 967 -12.64 16.68 -1.82
N ILE A 968 -11.74 16.27 -2.74
CA ILE A 968 -11.89 16.51 -4.17
C ILE A 968 -12.95 15.56 -4.73
N ALA A 969 -12.90 14.27 -4.38
CA ALA A 969 -13.94 13.30 -4.73
C ALA A 969 -15.32 13.75 -4.23
N ALA A 970 -15.42 14.25 -2.99
CA ALA A 970 -16.67 14.79 -2.48
C ALA A 970 -17.19 15.97 -3.32
N LEU A 971 -16.33 16.88 -3.78
CA LEU A 971 -16.75 17.97 -4.67
C LEU A 971 -17.17 17.47 -6.06
N GLU A 972 -16.48 16.48 -6.62
CA GLU A 972 -16.86 15.82 -7.88
C GLU A 972 -18.25 15.19 -7.77
N ILE A 973 -18.49 14.41 -6.72
CA ILE A 973 -19.79 13.76 -6.47
C ILE A 973 -20.89 14.80 -6.24
N LEU A 974 -20.63 15.87 -5.49
CA LEU A 974 -21.60 16.95 -5.26
C LEU A 974 -21.94 17.69 -6.57
N ASN A 975 -20.98 17.91 -7.47
CA ASN A 975 -21.25 18.51 -8.79
C ASN A 975 -22.06 17.59 -9.70
N ASP A 976 -21.79 16.28 -9.67
CA ASP A 976 -22.58 15.29 -10.39
C ASP A 976 -24.01 15.23 -9.86
N LEU A 977 -24.18 15.24 -8.53
CA LEU A 977 -25.49 15.31 -7.88
C LEU A 977 -26.29 16.55 -8.29
N PHE A 978 -25.62 17.69 -8.50
CA PHE A 978 -26.28 18.92 -8.99
C PHE A 978 -26.71 18.82 -10.44
N SER A 979 -25.93 18.11 -11.27
CA SER A 979 -26.17 18.00 -12.71
C SER A 979 -27.16 16.88 -13.05
N THR A 980 -27.43 15.99 -12.08
CA THR A 980 -28.29 14.82 -12.22
C THR A 980 -29.74 15.12 -11.77
N PRO A 981 -30.78 14.80 -12.57
CA PRO A 981 -32.18 14.98 -12.16
C PRO A 981 -32.55 14.16 -10.92
N GLU A 982 -33.36 14.74 -10.01
CA GLU A 982 -33.71 14.15 -8.69
C GLU A 982 -34.32 12.73 -8.76
N ASP A 983 -35.06 12.42 -9.84
CA ASP A 983 -35.81 11.16 -10.02
C ASP A 983 -35.01 10.04 -10.72
N SER A 984 -33.71 10.23 -10.97
CA SER A 984 -32.87 9.20 -11.61
C SER A 984 -32.39 8.12 -10.63
N ALA A 985 -32.19 6.89 -11.11
CA ALA A 985 -31.59 5.82 -10.32
C ALA A 985 -30.16 6.17 -9.85
N ASP A 986 -29.48 7.05 -10.59
CA ASP A 986 -28.09 7.44 -10.38
C ASP A 986 -27.90 8.31 -9.13
N VAL A 987 -28.91 9.11 -8.73
CA VAL A 987 -28.86 9.92 -7.50
C VAL A 987 -28.67 9.04 -6.25
N LYS A 988 -29.31 7.87 -6.20
CA LYS A 988 -29.16 6.94 -5.08
C LYS A 988 -27.73 6.38 -5.02
N SER A 989 -27.13 6.10 -6.18
CA SER A 989 -25.75 5.62 -6.28
C SER A 989 -24.78 6.71 -5.82
N LEU A 990 -24.92 7.94 -6.33
CA LEU A 990 -24.10 9.09 -5.96
C LEU A 990 -24.21 9.46 -4.47
N ARG A 991 -25.40 9.31 -3.85
CA ARG A 991 -25.55 9.52 -2.39
C ARG A 991 -24.84 8.47 -1.56
N ARG A 992 -24.84 7.20 -2.01
CA ARG A 992 -24.07 6.13 -1.37
C ARG A 992 -22.57 6.40 -1.51
N GLU A 993 -22.12 6.81 -2.69
CA GLU A 993 -20.73 7.20 -2.93
C GLU A 993 -20.30 8.38 -2.03
N LEU A 994 -21.15 9.41 -1.90
CA LEU A 994 -20.91 10.54 -1.00
C LEU A 994 -20.84 10.13 0.48
N HIS A 995 -21.70 9.18 0.89
CA HIS A 995 -21.69 8.63 2.24
C HIS A 995 -20.36 7.93 2.54
N GLU A 996 -19.86 7.11 1.62
CA GLU A 996 -18.61 6.38 1.76
C GLU A 996 -17.39 7.30 1.85
N VAL A 997 -17.34 8.33 0.99
CA VAL A 997 -16.21 9.27 0.90
C VAL A 997 -16.21 10.29 2.04
N ALA A 998 -17.35 10.92 2.31
CA ALA A 998 -17.42 12.12 3.15
C ALA A 998 -18.26 11.95 4.42
N GLY A 999 -19.02 10.86 4.55
CA GLY A 999 -19.83 10.54 5.73
C GLY A 999 -21.28 11.03 5.63
N GLU A 1000 -22.13 10.44 6.47
CA GLU A 1000 -23.58 10.67 6.52
C GLU A 1000 -23.99 12.13 6.75
N THR A 1001 -23.19 12.88 7.51
CA THR A 1001 -23.48 14.29 7.83
C THR A 1001 -23.46 15.16 6.58
N LEU A 1002 -22.53 14.91 5.65
CA LEU A 1002 -22.47 15.67 4.40
C LEU A 1002 -23.64 15.35 3.47
N VAL A 1003 -24.07 14.08 3.42
CA VAL A 1003 -25.28 13.66 2.68
C VAL A 1003 -26.50 14.42 3.17
N LYS A 1004 -26.72 14.46 4.49
CA LYS A 1004 -27.82 15.23 5.10
C LYS A 1004 -27.71 16.73 4.86
N THR A 1005 -26.49 17.26 4.80
CA THR A 1005 -26.25 18.68 4.49
C THR A 1005 -26.65 18.99 3.05
N ALA A 1006 -26.32 18.10 2.10
CA ALA A 1006 -26.71 18.21 0.70
C ALA A 1006 -28.23 18.09 0.52
N GLU A 1007 -28.94 17.36 1.38
CA GLU A 1007 -30.40 17.26 1.34
C GLU A 1007 -31.13 18.44 1.99
N THR A 1008 -30.59 18.98 3.09
CA THR A 1008 -31.30 19.95 3.93
C THR A 1008 -30.82 21.39 3.76
N GLY A 1009 -29.66 21.59 3.13
CA GLY A 1009 -28.97 22.86 3.04
C GLY A 1009 -28.45 23.37 4.40
N ARG A 1010 -28.35 22.49 5.42
CA ARG A 1010 -27.93 22.83 6.79
C ARG A 1010 -26.90 21.83 7.32
N ASP A 1011 -25.77 22.36 7.76
CA ASP A 1011 -24.71 21.59 8.41
C ASP A 1011 -24.83 21.70 9.94
N SER A 1012 -25.23 20.61 10.60
CA SER A 1012 -25.41 20.56 12.05
C SER A 1012 -24.08 20.63 12.82
N THR A 1013 -22.96 20.28 12.20
CA THR A 1013 -21.65 20.27 12.87
C THR A 1013 -21.10 21.67 13.13
N LEU A 1014 -21.62 22.70 12.43
CA LEU A 1014 -21.25 24.09 12.67
C LEU A 1014 -21.62 24.57 14.09
N GLU A 1015 -22.59 23.90 14.74
CA GLU A 1015 -23.00 24.19 16.11
C GLU A 1015 -22.10 23.52 17.16
N THR A 1016 -21.54 22.36 16.86
CA THR A 1016 -20.83 21.51 17.83
C THR A 1016 -19.31 21.59 17.68
N ALA A 1017 -18.79 21.62 16.45
CA ALA A 1017 -17.39 21.87 16.15
C ALA A 1017 -17.13 23.39 15.96
N CYS A 1018 -16.96 24.10 17.08
CA CYS A 1018 -16.73 25.55 17.07
C CYS A 1018 -15.74 26.00 18.16
N ILE A 1019 -15.19 27.20 17.98
CA ILE A 1019 -14.40 27.90 19.00
C ILE A 1019 -15.38 28.75 19.81
N ASP A 1020 -15.35 28.60 21.13
CA ASP A 1020 -16.21 29.34 22.04
C ASP A 1020 -15.38 30.12 23.09
N ALA A 1021 -16.06 30.83 24.00
CA ALA A 1021 -15.41 31.57 25.06
C ALA A 1021 -14.56 30.68 25.99
N THR A 1022 -14.91 29.40 26.17
CA THR A 1022 -14.13 28.48 27.03
C THR A 1022 -12.81 28.09 26.38
N THR A 1023 -12.82 27.82 25.06
CA THR A 1023 -11.62 27.53 24.27
C THR A 1023 -10.63 28.69 24.30
N VAL A 1024 -11.13 29.93 24.18
CA VAL A 1024 -10.30 31.14 24.29
C VAL A 1024 -9.75 31.30 25.72
N GLN A 1025 -10.52 30.98 26.76
CA GLN A 1025 -10.01 31.01 28.14
C GLN A 1025 -8.89 29.99 28.36
N ILE A 1026 -9.00 28.79 27.78
CA ILE A 1026 -7.94 27.77 27.82
C ILE A 1026 -6.65 28.30 27.17
N ALA A 1027 -6.76 29.06 26.07
CA ALA A 1027 -5.60 29.65 25.39
C ALA A 1027 -4.80 30.63 26.25
N HIS A 1028 -5.41 31.20 27.29
CA HIS A 1028 -4.76 32.11 28.25
C HIS A 1028 -4.23 31.42 29.51
N MET A 1029 -4.43 30.10 29.66
CA MET A 1029 -3.89 29.32 30.78
C MET A 1029 -2.37 29.14 30.65
N ASP A 1030 -1.71 28.69 31.72
CA ASP A 1030 -0.28 28.31 31.67
C ASP A 1030 -0.06 27.09 30.76
N PRO A 1031 1.04 27.00 29.99
CA PRO A 1031 1.29 25.88 29.06
C PRO A 1031 1.17 24.48 29.68
N ALA A 1032 1.56 24.30 30.94
CA ALA A 1032 1.43 23.00 31.60
C ALA A 1032 -0.04 22.63 31.88
N GLN A 1033 -0.87 23.64 32.19
CA GLN A 1033 -2.31 23.46 32.38
C GLN A 1033 -3.02 23.24 31.05
N GLN A 1034 -2.62 23.96 29.99
CA GLN A 1034 -3.09 23.71 28.64
C GLN A 1034 -2.82 22.26 28.24
N GLN A 1035 -1.57 21.80 28.38
CA GLN A 1035 -1.20 20.43 28.03
C GLN A 1035 -1.97 19.38 28.86
N ALA A 1036 -2.22 19.65 30.15
CA ALA A 1036 -3.03 18.76 30.99
C ALA A 1036 -4.50 18.69 30.52
N VAL A 1037 -5.11 19.83 30.21
CA VAL A 1037 -6.48 19.90 29.67
C VAL A 1037 -6.54 19.19 28.31
N LEU A 1038 -5.57 19.45 27.43
CA LEU A 1038 -5.49 18.81 26.11
C LEU A 1038 -5.26 17.30 26.22
N SER A 1039 -4.44 16.84 27.15
CA SER A 1039 -4.30 15.41 27.44
C SER A 1039 -5.56 14.80 28.05
N ALA A 1040 -6.41 15.57 28.73
CA ALA A 1040 -7.70 15.06 29.19
C ALA A 1040 -8.75 15.01 28.06
N PHE A 1041 -8.68 15.94 27.11
CA PHE A 1041 -9.57 15.98 25.94
C PHE A 1041 -9.14 15.00 24.82
N PHE A 1042 -7.84 14.76 24.66
CA PHE A 1042 -7.25 13.98 23.55
C PHE A 1042 -6.38 12.80 23.99
N GLY A 1043 -6.09 12.61 25.29
CA GLY A 1043 -5.07 11.66 25.78
C GLY A 1043 -5.47 10.18 25.80
N GLY A 1044 -6.37 9.79 24.91
CA GLY A 1044 -6.36 8.43 24.35
C GLY A 1044 -5.30 8.30 23.26
N ALA A 1045 -5.30 7.19 22.53
CA ALA A 1045 -4.34 6.77 21.48
C ALA A 1045 -4.17 7.70 20.25
N GLY A 1046 -4.48 8.99 20.37
CA GLY A 1046 -4.88 9.82 19.24
C GLY A 1046 -6.27 9.45 18.76
N VAL A 1047 -7.09 10.46 18.42
CA VAL A 1047 -8.35 10.20 17.73
C VAL A 1047 -8.00 9.82 16.29
N VAL A 1048 -8.32 8.60 15.87
CA VAL A 1048 -8.26 8.22 14.45
C VAL A 1048 -9.25 9.13 13.71
N PRO A 1049 -8.82 9.92 12.71
CA PRO A 1049 -9.75 10.76 11.95
C PRO A 1049 -10.87 9.90 11.33
N GLY A 1050 -12.12 10.30 11.53
CA GLY A 1050 -13.30 9.69 10.89
C GLY A 1050 -13.48 10.20 9.46
N ALA A 1051 -14.68 10.04 8.89
CA ALA A 1051 -15.02 10.68 7.62
C ALA A 1051 -14.88 12.21 7.69
N LEU A 1052 -14.73 12.88 6.54
CA LEU A 1052 -14.45 14.32 6.46
C LEU A 1052 -15.48 15.18 7.23
N SER A 1053 -16.75 14.76 7.22
CA SER A 1053 -17.85 15.49 7.88
C SER A 1053 -18.18 14.99 9.28
N ASP A 1054 -17.46 13.98 9.81
CA ASP A 1054 -17.69 13.47 11.15
C ASP A 1054 -17.38 14.52 12.21
N GLU A 1055 -18.19 14.54 13.27
CA GLU A 1055 -18.11 15.54 14.33
C GLU A 1055 -16.73 15.60 15.01
N ASN A 1056 -16.10 14.43 15.23
CA ASN A 1056 -14.75 14.36 15.80
C ASN A 1056 -13.69 14.92 14.84
N THR A 1057 -13.77 14.60 13.55
CA THR A 1057 -12.85 15.12 12.51
C THR A 1057 -12.97 16.65 12.42
N ARG A 1058 -14.20 17.16 12.43
CA ARG A 1058 -14.51 18.60 12.45
C ARG A 1058 -13.99 19.29 13.70
N LEU A 1059 -14.12 18.65 14.86
CA LEU A 1059 -13.62 19.19 16.12
C LEU A 1059 -12.09 19.29 16.09
N ILE A 1060 -11.39 18.26 15.60
CA ILE A 1060 -9.93 18.24 15.47
C ILE A 1060 -9.46 19.34 14.51
N SER A 1061 -10.13 19.50 13.36
CA SER A 1061 -9.76 20.51 12.38
C SER A 1061 -9.99 21.95 12.89
N VAL A 1062 -11.08 22.19 13.62
CA VAL A 1062 -11.29 23.46 14.33
C VAL A 1062 -10.25 23.64 15.44
N PHE A 1063 -9.87 22.59 16.14
CA PHE A 1063 -8.88 22.65 17.22
C PHE A 1063 -7.46 22.95 16.71
N GLU A 1064 -7.12 22.60 15.46
CA GLU A 1064 -5.84 22.98 14.86
C GLU A 1064 -5.61 24.50 14.87
N THR A 1065 -6.68 25.29 14.78
CA THR A 1065 -6.60 26.76 14.92
C THR A 1065 -6.04 27.20 16.28
N PHE A 1066 -6.30 26.43 17.34
CA PHE A 1066 -5.75 26.69 18.67
C PHE A 1066 -4.24 26.49 18.67
N SER A 1067 -3.75 25.44 17.99
CA SER A 1067 -2.33 25.14 17.86
C SER A 1067 -1.59 26.20 17.05
N GLN A 1068 -2.19 26.71 15.97
CA GLN A 1068 -1.61 27.72 15.07
C GLN A 1068 -2.02 29.17 15.41
N ARG A 1069 -2.54 29.39 16.63
CA ARG A 1069 -3.17 30.66 17.05
C ARG A 1069 -2.27 31.89 16.89
N GLU A 1070 -0.96 31.75 17.06
CA GLU A 1070 -0.03 32.87 16.94
C GLU A 1070 0.10 33.34 15.49
N GLN A 1071 0.36 32.42 14.55
CA GLN A 1071 0.43 32.76 13.12
C GLN A 1071 -0.93 33.23 12.58
N LEU A 1072 -2.03 32.61 13.01
CA LEU A 1072 -3.38 33.01 12.60
C LEU A 1072 -3.75 34.41 13.08
N SER A 1073 -3.42 34.78 14.33
CA SER A 1073 -3.67 36.13 14.84
C SER A 1073 -2.90 37.21 14.08
N GLU A 1074 -1.68 36.91 13.64
CA GLU A 1074 -0.88 37.80 12.78
C GLU A 1074 -1.53 37.95 11.40
N LEU A 1075 -1.88 36.83 10.75
CA LEU A 1075 -2.52 36.81 9.43
C LEU A 1075 -3.85 37.58 9.41
N LEU A 1076 -4.70 37.33 10.41
CA LEU A 1076 -6.01 37.98 10.56
C LEU A 1076 -5.91 39.44 11.05
N GLY A 1077 -4.71 39.92 11.38
CA GLY A 1077 -4.44 41.32 11.65
C GLY A 1077 -4.51 42.23 10.43
N ASN A 1078 -4.59 41.68 9.21
CA ASN A 1078 -4.66 42.43 7.96
C ASN A 1078 -6.01 43.21 7.83
N PRO A 1079 -6.01 44.55 7.84
CA PRO A 1079 -7.24 45.35 7.76
C PRO A 1079 -8.03 45.17 6.46
N GLU A 1080 -7.36 44.83 5.36
CA GLU A 1080 -8.00 44.61 4.05
C GLU A 1080 -8.81 43.31 4.02
N LEU A 1081 -8.32 42.26 4.68
CA LEU A 1081 -9.02 40.99 4.85
C LEU A 1081 -10.34 41.20 5.61
N MET A 1082 -10.27 41.85 6.77
CA MET A 1082 -11.43 42.09 7.64
C MET A 1082 -12.48 42.98 6.97
N THR A 1083 -12.06 44.03 6.27
CA THR A 1083 -12.97 44.90 5.50
C THR A 1083 -13.67 44.13 4.38
N THR A 1084 -12.96 43.20 3.74
CA THR A 1084 -13.50 42.35 2.68
C THR A 1084 -14.49 41.34 3.23
N ALA A 1085 -14.17 40.67 4.36
CA ALA A 1085 -15.04 39.74 5.05
C ALA A 1085 -16.41 40.35 5.40
N VAL A 1086 -16.45 41.55 5.99
CA VAL A 1086 -17.72 42.23 6.34
C VAL A 1086 -18.57 42.53 5.09
N LYS A 1087 -17.93 42.88 3.96
CA LYS A 1087 -18.62 43.14 2.69
C LYS A 1087 -19.17 41.85 2.06
N VAL A 1088 -18.39 40.78 2.07
CA VAL A 1088 -18.80 39.45 1.60
C VAL A 1088 -19.99 38.95 2.42
N LEU A 1089 -19.92 39.07 3.74
CA LEU A 1089 -20.98 38.66 4.66
C LEU A 1089 -22.29 39.40 4.41
N ARG A 1090 -22.23 40.71 4.11
CA ARG A 1090 -23.41 41.48 3.69
C ARG A 1090 -23.97 41.02 2.34
N LYS A 1091 -23.11 40.64 1.39
CA LYS A 1091 -23.53 40.14 0.07
C LYS A 1091 -24.22 38.79 0.18
N VAL A 1092 -23.64 37.83 0.90
CA VAL A 1092 -24.25 36.51 1.16
C VAL A 1092 -25.62 36.68 1.82
N LYS A 1093 -25.72 37.53 2.85
CA LYS A 1093 -27.00 37.84 3.51
C LYS A 1093 -28.07 38.39 2.55
N ASN A 1094 -27.66 39.25 1.61
CA ASN A 1094 -28.57 39.84 0.64
C ASN A 1094 -28.98 38.86 -0.46
N ALA A 1095 -28.12 37.90 -0.80
CA ALA A 1095 -28.40 36.87 -1.81
C ALA A 1095 -29.27 35.73 -1.24
N ASN A 1096 -28.93 35.19 -0.06
CA ASN A 1096 -29.72 34.15 0.59
C ASN A 1096 -29.65 34.25 2.13
N ARG A 1097 -30.80 34.43 2.77
CA ARG A 1097 -30.88 34.59 4.23
C ARG A 1097 -30.66 33.27 4.99
N GLN A 1098 -31.06 32.13 4.45
CA GLN A 1098 -30.93 30.82 5.12
C GLN A 1098 -29.45 30.41 5.20
N LEU A 1099 -28.72 30.49 4.10
CA LEU A 1099 -27.29 30.17 4.06
C LEU A 1099 -26.49 31.10 4.98
N TYR A 1100 -26.82 32.39 4.99
CA TYR A 1100 -26.24 33.34 5.92
C TYR A 1100 -26.48 32.98 7.40
N LEU A 1101 -27.72 32.61 7.77
CA LEU A 1101 -28.04 32.24 9.15
C LEU A 1101 -27.31 30.97 9.58
N SER A 1102 -27.16 30.00 8.67
CA SER A 1102 -26.46 28.74 8.93
C SER A 1102 -24.96 28.97 9.17
N ALA A 1103 -24.30 29.79 8.35
CA ALA A 1103 -22.89 30.14 8.54
C ALA A 1103 -22.65 31.05 9.77
N ARG A 1104 -23.64 31.88 10.12
CA ARG A 1104 -23.55 32.82 11.25
C ARG A 1104 -23.47 32.12 12.62
N VAL A 1105 -23.93 30.88 12.74
CA VAL A 1105 -23.89 30.10 14.00
C VAL A 1105 -22.51 30.14 14.67
N ARG A 1106 -21.42 29.96 13.90
CA ARG A 1106 -20.05 30.04 14.44
C ARG A 1106 -19.68 31.42 14.99
N PHE A 1107 -20.25 32.49 14.43
CA PHE A 1107 -20.07 33.84 14.94
C PHE A 1107 -20.83 34.06 16.25
N ASP A 1108 -22.05 33.54 16.36
CA ASP A 1108 -22.85 33.65 17.59
C ASP A 1108 -22.22 32.85 18.76
N ARG A 1109 -21.43 31.79 18.49
CA ARG A 1109 -20.64 31.04 19.49
C ARG A 1109 -19.48 31.82 20.10
N LEU A 1110 -19.00 32.87 19.43
CA LEU A 1110 -17.96 33.77 19.93
C LEU A 1110 -18.52 34.90 20.81
N ASP A 1111 -19.81 34.86 21.20
CA ASP A 1111 -20.38 35.84 22.11
C ASP A 1111 -19.61 35.90 23.44
N GLY A 1112 -19.22 37.10 23.85
CA GLY A 1112 -18.34 37.33 25.00
C GLY A 1112 -16.83 37.23 24.74
N VAL A 1113 -16.37 36.95 23.51
CA VAL A 1113 -14.96 37.00 23.11
C VAL A 1113 -14.61 38.37 22.51
N ASP A 1114 -13.60 39.07 23.06
CA ASP A 1114 -13.06 40.28 22.45
C ASP A 1114 -12.13 39.93 21.29
N THR A 1115 -12.66 39.88 20.08
CA THR A 1115 -11.89 39.59 18.85
C THR A 1115 -11.13 40.80 18.30
N ASP A 1116 -11.31 42.01 18.87
CA ASP A 1116 -10.50 43.17 18.51
C ASP A 1116 -9.10 43.09 19.14
N ASN A 1117 -9.00 42.42 20.29
CA ASN A 1117 -7.73 42.06 20.94
C ASN A 1117 -6.88 41.16 20.03
N PRO A 1118 -5.64 41.56 19.68
CA PRO A 1118 -4.73 40.75 18.86
C PRO A 1118 -4.53 39.31 19.35
N ALA A 1119 -4.59 39.06 20.66
CA ALA A 1119 -4.41 37.72 21.23
C ALA A 1119 -5.57 36.75 20.90
N ASN A 1120 -6.74 37.26 20.50
CA ASN A 1120 -7.96 36.47 20.29
C ASN A 1120 -8.39 36.41 18.83
N ARG A 1121 -7.71 37.10 17.91
CA ARG A 1121 -8.12 37.22 16.50
C ARG A 1121 -8.19 35.89 15.78
N TRP A 1122 -7.30 34.95 16.11
CA TRP A 1122 -7.30 33.58 15.58
C TRP A 1122 -8.66 32.88 15.71
N ALA A 1123 -9.47 33.20 16.73
CA ALA A 1123 -10.80 32.61 16.93
C ALA A 1123 -11.79 32.95 15.79
N LEU A 1124 -11.51 33.97 14.97
CA LEU A 1124 -12.31 34.30 13.78
C LEU A 1124 -12.02 33.40 12.57
N ALA A 1125 -10.94 32.61 12.58
CA ALA A 1125 -10.55 31.79 11.42
C ALA A 1125 -11.67 30.85 10.92
N PRO A 1126 -12.36 30.07 11.78
CA PRO A 1126 -13.48 29.22 11.34
C PRO A 1126 -14.68 29.99 10.79
N VAL A 1127 -14.89 31.24 11.22
CA VAL A 1127 -15.98 32.07 10.71
C VAL A 1127 -15.64 32.57 9.31
N LEU A 1128 -14.42 33.08 9.12
CA LEU A 1128 -13.97 33.63 7.85
C LEU A 1128 -13.84 32.55 6.77
N SER A 1129 -13.30 31.39 7.13
CA SER A 1129 -13.18 30.23 6.24
C SER A 1129 -14.54 29.83 5.63
N MET A 1130 -15.52 29.49 6.47
CA MET A 1130 -16.89 29.14 6.03
C MET A 1130 -17.55 30.25 5.20
N MET A 1131 -17.42 31.51 5.61
CA MET A 1131 -18.04 32.63 4.89
C MET A 1131 -17.43 32.86 3.50
N PHE A 1132 -16.11 32.68 3.35
CA PHE A 1132 -15.44 32.78 2.04
C PHE A 1132 -15.77 31.59 1.15
N ALA A 1133 -15.77 30.37 1.70
CA ALA A 1133 -16.19 29.16 1.00
C ALA A 1133 -17.62 29.31 0.44
N LEU A 1134 -18.57 29.69 1.30
CA LEU A 1134 -19.97 29.90 0.91
C LEU A 1134 -20.12 30.94 -0.19
N ALA A 1135 -19.43 32.08 -0.10
CA ALA A 1135 -19.51 33.12 -1.12
C ALA A 1135 -18.92 32.68 -2.47
N ALA A 1136 -17.81 31.94 -2.45
CA ALA A 1136 -17.18 31.40 -3.65
C ALA A 1136 -18.08 30.36 -4.33
N ARG A 1137 -18.64 29.43 -3.55
CA ARG A 1137 -19.53 28.38 -4.06
C ARG A 1137 -20.87 28.90 -4.57
N MET A 1138 -21.49 29.86 -3.87
CA MET A 1138 -22.67 30.55 -4.39
C MET A 1138 -22.41 31.27 -5.72
N ASN A 1139 -21.19 31.79 -5.94
CA ASN A 1139 -20.83 32.42 -7.21
C ASN A 1139 -20.59 31.39 -8.32
N ALA A 1140 -19.95 30.27 -8.01
CA ALA A 1140 -19.75 29.17 -8.95
C ALA A 1140 -21.06 28.64 -9.53
N HIS A 1141 -22.10 28.55 -8.68
CA HIS A 1141 -23.46 28.15 -9.07
C HIS A 1141 -24.33 29.31 -9.62
N GLY A 1142 -23.75 30.48 -9.89
CA GLY A 1142 -24.49 31.64 -10.44
C GLY A 1142 -25.45 32.33 -9.47
N LYS A 1143 -25.64 31.83 -8.24
CA LYS A 1143 -26.56 32.36 -7.22
C LYS A 1143 -25.98 33.58 -6.45
N LEU A 1144 -24.77 34.03 -6.79
CA LEU A 1144 -24.17 35.29 -6.35
C LEU A 1144 -23.55 36.05 -7.53
N ALA A 1145 -24.13 37.19 -7.90
CA ALA A 1145 -23.75 37.94 -9.11
C ALA A 1145 -22.31 38.49 -9.16
N SER A 1146 -21.63 38.66 -8.01
CA SER A 1146 -20.23 39.15 -7.98
C SER A 1146 -19.54 38.89 -6.64
N LEU A 1147 -18.32 38.35 -6.71
CA LEU A 1147 -17.41 38.18 -5.57
C LEU A 1147 -16.85 39.50 -5.02
N GLY A 1148 -16.99 40.61 -5.75
CA GLY A 1148 -16.45 41.92 -5.35
C GLY A 1148 -14.93 41.90 -5.17
N LYS A 1149 -14.46 42.15 -3.94
CA LYS A 1149 -13.03 42.20 -3.60
C LYS A 1149 -12.48 40.87 -3.07
N LEU A 1150 -13.30 39.81 -3.00
CA LEU A 1150 -12.85 38.52 -2.46
C LEU A 1150 -11.62 37.93 -3.20
N PRO A 1151 -11.50 38.00 -4.55
CA PRO A 1151 -10.30 37.51 -5.23
C PRO A 1151 -9.00 38.22 -4.83
N LEU A 1152 -9.06 39.48 -4.38
CA LEU A 1152 -7.89 40.24 -3.92
C LEU A 1152 -7.30 39.69 -2.62
N VAL A 1153 -8.09 38.94 -1.84
CA VAL A 1153 -7.65 38.35 -0.56
C VAL A 1153 -7.41 36.84 -0.66
N TYR A 1154 -7.48 36.24 -1.85
CA TYR A 1154 -7.13 34.83 -2.08
C TYR A 1154 -5.73 34.47 -1.59
N PRO A 1155 -4.67 35.29 -1.75
CA PRO A 1155 -3.36 34.99 -1.17
C PRO A 1155 -3.41 34.82 0.36
N THR A 1156 -4.16 35.68 1.05
CA THR A 1156 -4.31 35.64 2.50
C THR A 1156 -5.21 34.48 2.96
N TRP A 1157 -6.27 34.16 2.21
CA TRP A 1157 -7.12 33.00 2.49
C TRP A 1157 -6.37 31.69 2.24
N ALA A 1158 -5.57 31.62 1.19
CA ALA A 1158 -4.70 30.48 0.91
C ALA A 1158 -3.64 30.28 2.00
N GLU A 1159 -3.08 31.35 2.55
CA GLU A 1159 -2.18 31.25 3.71
C GLU A 1159 -2.90 30.73 4.96
N MET A 1160 -4.15 31.12 5.17
CA MET A 1160 -4.99 30.51 6.22
C MET A 1160 -5.19 29.02 5.97
N ALA A 1161 -5.42 28.61 4.71
CA ALA A 1161 -5.54 27.20 4.34
C ALA A 1161 -4.25 26.40 4.54
N ARG A 1162 -3.06 27.01 4.42
CA ARG A 1162 -1.80 26.34 4.78
C ARG A 1162 -1.63 26.12 6.27
N LEU A 1163 -2.15 27.04 7.08
CA LEU A 1163 -2.07 26.93 8.54
C LEU A 1163 -3.11 25.95 9.10
N VAL A 1164 -4.31 25.90 8.53
CA VAL A 1164 -5.43 25.07 9.00
C VAL A 1164 -6.15 24.40 7.81
N PRO A 1165 -5.50 23.47 7.11
CA PRO A 1165 -5.99 22.88 5.86
C PRO A 1165 -7.29 22.09 6.03
N ASP A 1166 -7.41 21.32 7.12
CA ASP A 1166 -8.57 20.45 7.36
C ASP A 1166 -9.82 21.27 7.65
N LEU A 1167 -9.68 22.44 8.30
CA LEU A 1167 -10.77 23.37 8.54
C LEU A 1167 -11.29 23.94 7.22
N VAL A 1168 -10.38 24.41 6.36
CA VAL A 1168 -10.75 25.06 5.09
C VAL A 1168 -11.35 24.06 4.11
N THR A 1169 -10.80 22.85 3.99
CA THR A 1169 -11.37 21.78 3.15
C THR A 1169 -12.76 21.37 3.62
N SER A 1170 -12.94 21.15 4.93
CA SER A 1170 -14.24 20.83 5.54
C SER A 1170 -15.28 21.93 5.29
N ASP A 1171 -14.86 23.19 5.36
CA ASP A 1171 -15.75 24.33 5.09
C ASP A 1171 -16.10 24.46 3.59
N LEU A 1172 -15.17 24.13 2.69
CA LEU A 1172 -15.41 24.12 1.23
C LEU A 1172 -16.45 23.07 0.83
N ILE A 1173 -16.31 21.83 1.29
CA ILE A 1173 -17.26 20.75 0.98
C ILE A 1173 -18.64 21.01 1.61
N SER A 1174 -18.67 21.53 2.84
CA SER A 1174 -19.93 21.94 3.49
C SER A 1174 -20.61 23.08 2.75
N ALA A 1175 -19.85 24.09 2.35
CA ALA A 1175 -20.39 25.22 1.60
C ALA A 1175 -21.03 24.76 0.29
N GLU A 1176 -20.40 23.82 -0.42
CA GLU A 1176 -20.97 23.23 -1.63
C GLU A 1176 -22.26 22.47 -1.33
N ALA A 1177 -22.23 21.51 -0.40
CA ALA A 1177 -23.41 20.74 0.00
C ALA A 1177 -24.56 21.66 0.47
N MET A 1178 -24.27 22.72 1.23
CA MET A 1178 -25.27 23.69 1.67
C MET A 1178 -25.87 24.47 0.50
N VAL A 1179 -25.07 24.90 -0.47
CA VAL A 1179 -25.54 25.59 -1.68
C VAL A 1179 -26.45 24.67 -2.49
N LEU A 1180 -26.05 23.41 -2.69
CA LEU A 1180 -26.84 22.41 -3.40
C LEU A 1180 -28.18 22.12 -2.70
N GLY A 1181 -28.17 21.88 -1.39
CA GLY A 1181 -29.39 21.60 -0.64
C GLY A 1181 -30.35 22.78 -0.52
N VAL A 1182 -29.91 24.01 -0.80
CA VAL A 1182 -30.79 25.19 -0.84
C VAL A 1182 -31.26 25.50 -2.26
N PHE A 1183 -30.45 25.24 -3.28
CA PHE A 1183 -30.71 25.71 -4.64
C PHE A 1183 -31.05 24.63 -5.66
N GLY A 1184 -30.71 23.34 -5.47
CA GLY A 1184 -31.08 22.18 -6.30
C GLY A 1184 -30.91 22.31 -7.84
N PRO A 1185 -31.03 21.20 -8.60
CA PRO A 1185 -31.11 21.28 -10.06
C PRO A 1185 -32.37 22.01 -10.56
N ASP A 1186 -33.49 21.89 -9.84
CA ASP A 1186 -34.82 22.36 -10.27
C ASP A 1186 -35.29 23.67 -9.61
N ALA A 1187 -34.50 24.31 -8.74
CA ALA A 1187 -34.93 25.54 -8.07
C ALA A 1187 -34.57 26.80 -8.87
N ASP A 1188 -35.32 27.05 -9.94
CA ASP A 1188 -35.43 28.38 -10.56
C ASP A 1188 -36.85 28.98 -10.41
N ASP A 1189 -36.86 30.15 -9.79
CA ASP A 1189 -37.81 31.28 -9.88
C ASP A 1189 -39.34 31.06 -9.75
N GLU A 1190 -39.83 30.74 -8.54
CA GLU A 1190 -41.20 31.10 -8.12
C GLU A 1190 -41.34 32.61 -7.74
N GLY A 1191 -40.51 33.49 -8.30
CA GLY A 1191 -40.31 34.85 -7.82
C GLY A 1191 -40.99 36.00 -8.58
N GLU A 1192 -41.59 35.79 -9.76
CA GLU A 1192 -42.09 36.88 -10.62
C GLU A 1192 -43.60 36.91 -10.93
N GLU A 1193 -44.43 36.05 -10.35
CA GLU A 1193 -45.90 36.20 -10.45
C GLU A 1193 -46.52 36.65 -9.13
N ASN A 1194 -46.39 37.93 -8.79
CA ASN A 1194 -47.39 38.67 -8.01
C ASN A 1194 -47.15 40.18 -8.08
N SER A 1195 -47.26 40.73 -9.28
CA SER A 1195 -47.59 42.15 -9.48
C SER A 1195 -48.66 42.31 -10.56
N ASP A 1196 -49.87 41.84 -10.26
CA ASP A 1196 -51.12 42.43 -10.76
C ASP A 1196 -52.33 41.78 -10.04
N SER A 1197 -52.65 42.25 -8.83
CA SER A 1197 -54.01 42.59 -8.34
C SER A 1197 -54.03 43.11 -6.91
#